data_AF-A0A2A6M879-F1
#
_entry.id   AF-A0A2A6M879-F1
#
_cell.length_a   1.000
_cell.length_b   1.000
_cell.length_c   1.000
_cell.angle_alpha   90.00
_cell.angle_beta   90.00
_cell.angle_gamma   90.00
#
_symmetry.space_group_name_H-M   'P 1'
#
loop_
_entity.id
_entity.type
_entity.pdbx_description
1 polymer ?
#
loop_
_entity_poly.entity_id
_entity_poly.type
_entity_poly.pdbx_seq_one_letter_code
_entity_poly.pdbx_strand_id
1 'polypeptide(L)'
;MTTASRSTLVVHGRLAMREARLEAARDSRHGLQIMSFEQAAVRLAGGFARPIDEESLRAAIQAVLPAMPMGELESIKTLPGMIGAAADTLYKAWRAGIDLAARAGDHPRLAAIAGLEAAVLAQFPVGMMRPVDIVAVASSRIAHAPAIFGDIEIVGLTELSPCWRPLVKQLADHMPVRWKAGPRSVPNWLGACGVTIIQGGTEEPEVRSISAATAYHEAIEAMRWARALLAAGTSPSEIAIATASPADYDDHFLALRGDANIDLHFVHGVRAVATREGQAAAALADIVVRGLTQSRLRRLASLCRESTPLSGLPDGWLRVLPSDAPLSTSAAWNRLLARLMPDDWPDGADHVPALRAVVDKLAKGPDAAQEIGEAFLKGRALFIWRKALLAGPAASIDVTLDTLKQDDGLEACVSVAWMPASALAASPRRFVRLIGLNSSRWPRAISEDRLIPDHIIPTVELDPLPVNLADRRDFETILATTSGEVVLSRARRDSDGRLLGRSPLLTAYDDGTYLRRNAVPEHAFSETDRLMARPQEFAADPQAIGARACWRDWRTGDITPHDGLVRPDHPLILAILARTQSASSLKTLLRSPLGFLWRYAFGWKSPQSSAEPLVLDALAAGDLIHLVLDRALRNLETAGGLASANAAAIEGAVAEAVDSVSLDWESERPIPPNVIWDRTLADVRLLAGQALAYGDAHLPGSRSYGEVPFGGSEPKSTAELPWDASLPVTIPDTGFRVAGYIDRLDVAGDGSRALVRDYKTGKPPKGEIRLNGGRELQRCLYAFAVKALLGDHVVISASLLYPREALDLQLDDPEATLAEIIQHLRAARSSFASGAALPGPDTGSDYDDLAFALPANASATYCKRKQPAATEQLGEVAQVWEVE
;
A
#
# COMPACT_ATOMS: atom_id res chain seq x y z
N MET A 1 -1.23 -64.52 -2.20
CA MET A 1 -1.65 -63.12 -2.00
C MET A 1 -2.67 -63.11 -0.87
N THR A 2 -2.24 -62.75 0.35
CA THR A 2 -3.15 -62.55 1.48
C THR A 2 -4.07 -61.38 1.13
N THR A 3 -5.39 -61.60 1.18
CA THR A 3 -6.38 -60.53 1.02
C THR A 3 -6.10 -59.46 2.08
N ALA A 4 -5.60 -58.30 1.67
CA ALA A 4 -5.33 -57.20 2.58
C ALA A 4 -6.62 -56.83 3.32
N SER A 5 -6.64 -57.02 4.64
CA SER A 5 -7.75 -56.64 5.49
C SER A 5 -7.90 -55.13 5.47
N ARG A 6 -9.09 -54.63 5.13
CA ARG A 6 -9.40 -53.20 5.16
C ARG A 6 -9.28 -52.68 6.60
N SER A 7 -8.72 -51.48 6.76
CA SER A 7 -8.65 -50.77 8.04
C SER A 7 -8.78 -49.27 7.82
N THR A 8 -9.22 -48.55 8.86
CA THR A 8 -9.46 -47.12 8.80
C THR A 8 -8.71 -46.38 9.90
N LEU A 9 -7.95 -45.38 9.50
CA LEU A 9 -7.26 -44.45 10.38
C LEU A 9 -7.95 -43.09 10.32
N VAL A 10 -8.52 -42.69 11.44
CA VAL A 10 -9.16 -41.39 11.64
C VAL A 10 -8.17 -40.43 12.26
N VAL A 11 -7.89 -39.34 11.55
CA VAL A 11 -7.00 -38.26 12.00
C VAL A 11 -7.64 -36.89 11.80
N HIS A 12 -7.17 -35.88 12.53
CA HIS A 12 -7.70 -34.53 12.47
C HIS A 12 -6.72 -33.57 11.78
N GLY A 13 -7.21 -32.76 10.84
CA GLY A 13 -6.44 -31.73 10.15
C GLY A 13 -5.73 -32.22 8.88
N ARG A 14 -5.50 -31.28 7.96
CA ARG A 14 -4.91 -31.57 6.64
C ARG A 14 -3.48 -32.09 6.74
N LEU A 15 -2.68 -31.53 7.65
CA LEU A 15 -1.29 -31.92 7.86
C LEU A 15 -1.19 -33.38 8.35
N ALA A 16 -1.88 -33.72 9.43
CA ALA A 16 -1.89 -35.08 9.98
C ALA A 16 -2.36 -36.13 8.95
N MET A 17 -3.37 -35.79 8.12
CA MET A 17 -3.80 -36.66 7.01
C MET A 17 -2.69 -36.88 5.98
N ARG A 18 -1.88 -35.86 5.67
CA ARG A 18 -0.78 -35.98 4.71
C ARG A 18 0.38 -36.79 5.25
N GLU A 19 0.75 -36.57 6.51
CA GLU A 19 1.79 -37.36 7.16
C GLU A 19 1.42 -38.82 7.29
N ALA A 20 0.19 -39.12 7.75
CA ALA A 20 -0.28 -40.49 7.86
C ALA A 20 -0.29 -41.19 6.49
N ARG A 21 -0.61 -40.46 5.41
CA ARG A 21 -0.54 -41.00 4.04
C ARG A 21 0.89 -41.28 3.61
N LEU A 22 1.82 -40.39 3.93
CA LEU A 22 3.24 -40.58 3.62
C LEU A 22 3.82 -41.77 4.41
N GLU A 23 3.52 -41.87 5.69
CA GLU A 23 3.93 -42.98 6.56
C GLU A 23 3.35 -44.31 6.06
N ALA A 24 2.05 -44.36 5.77
CA ALA A 24 1.41 -45.55 5.21
C ALA A 24 2.02 -45.97 3.86
N ALA A 25 2.40 -45.00 3.02
CA ALA A 25 3.08 -45.26 1.76
C ALA A 25 4.50 -45.83 1.98
N ARG A 26 5.26 -45.28 2.92
CA ARG A 26 6.60 -45.78 3.30
C ARG A 26 6.53 -47.20 3.84
N ASP A 27 5.52 -47.50 4.65
CA ASP A 27 5.32 -48.82 5.25
C ASP A 27 4.65 -49.84 4.32
N SER A 28 4.31 -49.44 3.08
CA SER A 28 3.56 -50.28 2.14
C SER A 28 2.24 -50.84 2.71
N ARG A 29 1.53 -50.04 3.54
CA ARG A 29 0.26 -50.40 4.18
C ARG A 29 -0.90 -50.39 3.20
N HIS A 30 -1.05 -51.46 2.42
CA HIS A 30 -2.17 -51.64 1.49
C HIS A 30 -3.50 -51.87 2.21
N GLY A 31 -4.57 -51.22 1.74
CA GLY A 31 -5.94 -51.37 2.30
C GLY A 31 -6.30 -50.42 3.44
N LEU A 32 -5.35 -49.60 3.91
CA LEU A 32 -5.57 -48.56 4.91
C LEU A 32 -6.28 -47.34 4.31
N GLN A 33 -7.38 -46.92 4.91
CA GLN A 33 -8.10 -45.70 4.56
C GLN A 33 -7.80 -44.60 5.58
N ILE A 34 -7.43 -43.41 5.10
CA ILE A 34 -7.09 -42.27 5.96
C ILE A 34 -8.07 -41.13 5.71
N MET A 35 -8.85 -40.78 6.72
CA MET A 35 -9.95 -39.82 6.62
C MET A 35 -10.22 -39.09 7.94
N SER A 36 -10.99 -38.01 7.90
CA SER A 36 -11.53 -37.38 9.12
C SER A 36 -12.72 -38.18 9.68
N PHE A 37 -13.10 -37.92 10.94
CA PHE A 37 -14.28 -38.57 11.52
C PHE A 37 -15.56 -38.23 10.75
N GLU A 38 -15.68 -36.97 10.30
CA GLU A 38 -16.79 -36.53 9.47
C GLU A 38 -16.85 -37.29 8.12
N GLN A 39 -15.70 -37.49 7.46
CA GLN A 39 -15.62 -38.29 6.24
C GLN A 39 -16.01 -39.75 6.47
N ALA A 40 -15.63 -40.32 7.61
CA ALA A 40 -16.07 -41.66 8.01
C ALA A 40 -17.59 -41.70 8.21
N ALA A 41 -18.16 -40.75 8.95
CA ALA A 41 -19.60 -40.66 9.17
C ALA A 41 -20.39 -40.55 7.86
N VAL A 42 -19.95 -39.69 6.94
CA VAL A 42 -20.54 -39.53 5.60
C VAL A 42 -20.46 -40.83 4.78
N ARG A 43 -19.31 -41.51 4.82
CA ARG A 43 -19.12 -42.78 4.10
C ARG A 43 -20.08 -43.86 4.60
N LEU A 44 -20.36 -43.90 5.91
CA LEU A 44 -21.34 -44.81 6.49
C LEU A 44 -22.78 -44.38 6.17
N ALA A 45 -23.06 -43.07 6.16
CA ALA A 45 -24.35 -42.52 5.76
C ALA A 45 -24.69 -42.85 4.30
N GLY A 46 -23.70 -42.91 3.41
CA GLY A 46 -23.82 -43.46 2.05
C GLY A 46 -23.08 -42.66 0.98
N GLY A 47 -22.90 -43.25 -0.20
CA GLY A 47 -22.05 -42.67 -1.28
C GLY A 47 -22.53 -41.34 -1.88
N PHE A 48 -23.80 -40.96 -1.65
CA PHE A 48 -24.36 -39.67 -2.09
C PHE A 48 -24.45 -38.63 -0.96
N ALA A 49 -24.14 -39.02 0.28
CA ALA A 49 -24.10 -38.10 1.39
C ALA A 49 -22.86 -37.21 1.29
N ARG A 50 -23.00 -35.94 1.65
CA ARG A 50 -21.90 -34.98 1.80
C ARG A 50 -22.22 -33.99 2.91
N PRO A 51 -21.22 -33.49 3.64
CA PRO A 51 -21.45 -32.44 4.62
C PRO A 51 -21.80 -31.13 3.92
N ILE A 52 -22.53 -30.25 4.62
CA ILE A 52 -22.71 -28.86 4.21
C ILE A 52 -21.35 -28.16 4.32
N ASP A 53 -20.78 -27.78 3.18
CA ASP A 53 -19.55 -26.98 3.12
C ASP A 53 -19.85 -25.48 3.30
N GLU A 54 -18.83 -24.72 3.71
CA GLU A 54 -18.97 -23.31 4.07
C GLU A 54 -19.37 -22.43 2.87
N GLU A 55 -18.93 -22.76 1.66
CA GLU A 55 -19.23 -22.01 0.44
C GLU A 55 -20.69 -22.20 0.05
N SER A 56 -21.16 -23.44 0.03
CA SER A 56 -22.58 -23.76 -0.19
C SER A 56 -23.47 -23.15 0.90
N LEU A 57 -23.03 -23.15 2.17
CA LEU A 57 -23.77 -22.53 3.26
C LEU A 57 -23.94 -21.03 3.09
N ARG A 58 -22.85 -20.31 2.80
CA ARG A 58 -22.90 -18.87 2.58
C ARG A 58 -23.75 -18.51 1.37
N ALA A 59 -23.63 -19.26 0.27
CA ALA A 59 -24.44 -19.06 -0.93
C ALA A 59 -25.95 -19.28 -0.64
N ALA A 60 -26.30 -20.33 0.10
CA ALA A 60 -27.69 -20.59 0.49
C ALA A 60 -28.23 -19.48 1.41
N ILE A 61 -27.46 -19.05 2.41
CA ILE A 61 -27.84 -17.92 3.29
C ILE A 61 -28.04 -16.65 2.46
N GLN A 62 -27.12 -16.33 1.54
CA GLN A 62 -27.23 -15.16 0.67
C GLN A 62 -28.50 -15.17 -0.18
N ALA A 63 -28.92 -16.35 -0.66
CA ALA A 63 -30.13 -16.50 -1.47
C ALA A 63 -31.41 -16.33 -0.66
N VAL A 64 -31.47 -16.86 0.57
CA VAL A 64 -32.71 -16.88 1.36
C VAL A 64 -32.89 -15.67 2.29
N LEU A 65 -31.79 -15.15 2.85
CA LEU A 65 -31.81 -14.11 3.87
C LEU A 65 -32.58 -12.83 3.47
N PRO A 66 -32.54 -12.32 2.21
CA PRO A 66 -33.28 -11.13 1.84
C PRO A 66 -34.81 -11.26 1.99
N ALA A 67 -35.35 -12.44 1.69
CA ALA A 67 -36.77 -12.74 1.69
C ALA A 67 -37.28 -13.29 3.04
N MET A 68 -36.36 -13.71 3.93
CA MET A 68 -36.69 -14.28 5.22
C MET A 68 -36.98 -13.21 6.28
N PRO A 69 -38.11 -13.29 7.01
CA PRO A 69 -38.34 -12.48 8.20
C PRO A 69 -37.38 -12.88 9.31
N MET A 70 -36.62 -11.91 9.82
CA MET A 70 -35.58 -12.12 10.85
C MET A 70 -35.95 -11.51 12.21
N GLY A 71 -37.20 -11.06 12.39
CA GLY A 71 -37.73 -10.59 13.67
C GLY A 71 -36.92 -9.43 14.24
N GLU A 72 -36.37 -9.61 15.45
CA GLU A 72 -35.49 -8.61 16.08
C GLU A 72 -34.20 -8.33 15.26
N LEU A 73 -33.76 -9.30 14.45
CA LEU A 73 -32.55 -9.19 13.63
C LEU A 73 -32.83 -8.54 12.26
N GLU A 74 -34.06 -8.09 12.00
CA GLU A 74 -34.49 -7.52 10.71
C GLU A 74 -33.68 -6.26 10.34
N SER A 75 -33.43 -5.38 11.32
CA SER A 75 -32.69 -4.12 11.10
C SER A 75 -31.23 -4.33 10.72
N ILE A 76 -30.67 -5.50 11.05
CA ILE A 76 -29.26 -5.84 10.77
C ILE A 76 -29.10 -6.84 9.62
N LYS A 77 -30.20 -7.31 9.02
CA LYS A 77 -30.17 -8.40 8.03
C LYS A 77 -29.36 -8.07 6.77
N THR A 78 -29.25 -6.79 6.43
CA THR A 78 -28.54 -6.30 5.24
C THR A 78 -27.12 -5.83 5.54
N LEU A 79 -26.68 -5.85 6.80
CA LEU A 79 -25.36 -5.34 7.16
C LEU A 79 -24.23 -6.24 6.63
N PRO A 80 -23.08 -5.63 6.24
CA PRO A 80 -21.89 -6.39 5.91
C PRO A 80 -21.50 -7.33 7.06
N GLY A 81 -21.31 -8.62 6.76
CA GLY A 81 -20.94 -9.64 7.75
C GLY A 81 -22.11 -10.45 8.32
N MET A 82 -23.37 -10.09 8.06
CA MET A 82 -24.53 -10.86 8.54
C MET A 82 -24.52 -12.31 8.03
N ILE A 83 -24.16 -12.53 6.77
CA ILE A 83 -24.04 -13.88 6.18
C ILE A 83 -23.01 -14.72 6.95
N GLY A 84 -21.86 -14.12 7.29
CA GLY A 84 -20.80 -14.79 8.05
C GLY A 84 -21.25 -15.09 9.48
N ALA A 85 -21.89 -14.12 10.15
CA ALA A 85 -22.44 -14.33 11.49
C ALA A 85 -23.48 -15.46 11.51
N ALA A 86 -24.40 -15.50 10.55
CA ALA A 86 -25.40 -16.56 10.43
C ALA A 86 -24.76 -17.94 10.20
N ALA A 87 -23.78 -18.03 9.29
CA ALA A 87 -23.07 -19.27 9.04
C ALA A 87 -22.34 -19.79 10.30
N ASP A 88 -21.64 -18.91 11.02
CA ASP A 88 -20.93 -19.25 12.25
C ASP A 88 -21.89 -19.73 13.36
N THR A 89 -23.00 -19.02 13.56
CA THR A 89 -24.03 -19.39 14.54
C THR A 89 -24.65 -20.76 14.24
N LEU A 90 -25.02 -21.02 12.97
CA LEU A 90 -25.58 -22.32 12.56
C LEU A 90 -24.57 -23.44 12.77
N TYR A 91 -23.30 -23.24 12.40
CA TYR A 91 -22.26 -24.26 12.64
C TYR A 91 -22.04 -24.54 14.12
N LYS A 92 -22.09 -23.53 15.00
CA LYS A 92 -21.99 -23.74 16.46
C LYS A 92 -23.15 -24.60 16.97
N ALA A 93 -24.39 -24.23 16.62
CA ALA A 93 -25.57 -25.00 17.00
C ALA A 93 -25.49 -26.46 16.52
N TRP A 94 -25.10 -26.68 15.25
CA TRP A 94 -24.95 -28.03 14.69
C TRP A 94 -23.85 -28.84 15.36
N ARG A 95 -22.72 -28.23 15.73
CA ARG A 95 -21.60 -28.91 16.40
C ARG A 95 -21.93 -29.24 17.85
N ALA A 96 -22.67 -28.35 18.53
CA ALA A 96 -23.19 -28.58 19.87
C ALA A 96 -24.31 -29.63 19.90
N GLY A 97 -24.94 -29.90 18.76
CA GLY A 97 -26.08 -30.83 18.67
C GLY A 97 -27.39 -30.23 19.18
N ILE A 98 -27.53 -28.90 19.09
CA ILE A 98 -28.74 -28.17 19.49
C ILE A 98 -29.78 -28.27 18.38
N ASP A 99 -31.00 -28.68 18.75
CA ASP A 99 -32.17 -28.65 17.86
C ASP A 99 -32.83 -27.26 17.94
N LEU A 100 -32.52 -26.41 16.96
CA LEU A 100 -33.05 -25.04 16.89
C LEU A 100 -34.58 -25.02 16.69
N ALA A 101 -35.14 -26.00 15.97
CA ALA A 101 -36.58 -26.08 15.74
C ALA A 101 -37.32 -26.45 17.03
N ALA A 102 -36.79 -27.40 17.81
CA ALA A 102 -37.36 -27.76 19.10
C ALA A 102 -37.33 -26.60 20.11
N ARG A 103 -36.32 -25.71 20.02
CA ARG A 103 -36.14 -24.53 20.88
C ARG A 103 -36.74 -23.24 20.31
N ALA A 104 -37.42 -23.29 19.16
CA ALA A 104 -38.01 -22.11 18.53
C ALA A 104 -39.03 -21.38 19.43
N GLY A 105 -39.72 -22.12 20.31
CA GLY A 105 -40.67 -21.57 21.28
C GLY A 105 -40.03 -20.86 22.47
N ASP A 106 -38.73 -21.06 22.73
CA ASP A 106 -38.06 -20.53 23.93
C ASP A 106 -37.81 -19.02 23.83
N HIS A 107 -37.55 -18.50 22.63
CA HIS A 107 -37.23 -17.09 22.40
C HIS A 107 -37.52 -16.66 20.94
N PRO A 108 -38.06 -15.46 20.68
CA PRO A 108 -38.34 -14.97 19.31
C PRO A 108 -37.13 -15.03 18.37
N ARG A 109 -35.94 -14.74 18.90
CA ARG A 109 -34.69 -14.85 18.15
C ARG A 109 -34.34 -16.28 17.73
N LEU A 110 -34.62 -17.27 18.57
CA LEU A 110 -34.42 -18.68 18.20
C LEU A 110 -35.44 -19.11 17.14
N ALA A 111 -36.68 -18.61 17.20
CA ALA A 111 -37.65 -18.82 16.12
C ALA A 111 -37.15 -18.26 14.78
N ALA A 112 -36.57 -17.05 14.78
CA ALA A 112 -35.99 -16.46 13.57
C ALA A 112 -34.82 -17.28 13.01
N ILE A 113 -33.90 -17.73 13.86
CA ILE A 113 -32.74 -18.52 13.45
C ILE A 113 -33.14 -19.93 12.99
N ALA A 114 -34.12 -20.57 13.65
CA ALA A 114 -34.69 -21.84 13.21
C ALA A 114 -35.40 -21.71 11.86
N GLY A 115 -36.13 -20.60 11.63
CA GLY A 115 -36.71 -20.28 10.33
C GLY A 115 -35.66 -20.10 9.24
N LEU A 116 -34.57 -19.40 9.54
CA LEU A 116 -33.43 -19.25 8.65
C LEU A 116 -32.79 -20.62 8.34
N GLU A 117 -32.54 -21.44 9.36
CA GLU A 117 -32.00 -22.80 9.18
C GLU A 117 -32.88 -23.62 8.23
N ALA A 118 -34.19 -23.67 8.45
CA ALA A 118 -35.11 -24.42 7.61
C ALA A 118 -35.10 -23.94 6.15
N ALA A 119 -35.09 -22.62 5.93
CA ALA A 119 -35.02 -22.04 4.59
C ALA A 119 -33.70 -22.35 3.88
N VAL A 120 -32.58 -22.30 4.61
CA VAL A 120 -31.25 -22.66 4.10
C VAL A 120 -31.20 -24.14 3.72
N LEU A 121 -31.68 -25.03 4.58
CA LEU A 121 -31.67 -26.47 4.30
C LEU A 121 -32.54 -26.83 3.09
N ALA A 122 -33.64 -26.11 2.85
CA ALA A 122 -34.49 -26.30 1.68
C ALA A 122 -33.80 -25.96 0.34
N GLN A 123 -32.70 -25.19 0.35
CA GLN A 123 -31.90 -24.91 -0.85
C GLN A 123 -30.95 -26.06 -1.21
N PHE A 124 -30.64 -26.94 -0.26
CA PHE A 124 -29.66 -27.98 -0.48
C PHE A 124 -30.26 -29.23 -1.13
N PRO A 125 -29.51 -29.90 -2.02
CA PRO A 125 -29.91 -31.21 -2.49
C PRO A 125 -29.93 -32.20 -1.32
N VAL A 126 -30.82 -33.21 -1.37
CA VAL A 126 -31.05 -34.20 -0.30
C VAL A 126 -29.76 -34.86 0.22
N GLY A 127 -28.74 -35.02 -0.63
CA GLY A 127 -27.45 -35.60 -0.23
C GLY A 127 -26.57 -34.68 0.63
N MET A 128 -26.84 -33.38 0.71
CA MET A 128 -26.06 -32.44 1.52
C MET A 128 -26.74 -32.23 2.87
N MET A 129 -26.06 -32.66 3.94
CA MET A 129 -26.68 -32.89 5.24
C MET A 129 -25.94 -32.17 6.37
N ARG A 130 -26.68 -31.78 7.42
CA ARG A 130 -26.08 -31.29 8.67
C ARG A 130 -25.37 -32.45 9.40
N PRO A 131 -24.41 -32.16 10.29
CA PRO A 131 -23.74 -33.18 11.12
C PRO A 131 -24.69 -34.16 11.81
N VAL A 132 -25.78 -33.67 12.41
CA VAL A 132 -26.76 -34.51 13.12
C VAL A 132 -27.56 -35.43 12.17
N ASP A 133 -27.89 -34.94 10.97
CA ASP A 133 -28.60 -35.72 9.95
C ASP A 133 -27.69 -36.82 9.38
N ILE A 134 -26.40 -36.50 9.18
CA ILE A 134 -25.38 -37.50 8.79
C ILE A 134 -25.29 -38.60 9.84
N VAL A 135 -25.22 -38.23 11.12
CA VAL A 135 -25.19 -39.19 12.22
C VAL A 135 -26.43 -40.07 12.21
N ALA A 136 -27.63 -39.49 12.07
CA ALA A 136 -28.87 -40.27 12.02
C ALA A 136 -28.88 -41.30 10.87
N VAL A 137 -28.48 -40.90 9.66
CA VAL A 137 -28.42 -41.82 8.50
C VAL A 137 -27.31 -42.86 8.69
N ALA A 138 -26.13 -42.47 9.17
CA ALA A 138 -25.03 -43.39 9.46
C ALA A 138 -25.42 -44.43 10.51
N SER A 139 -26.07 -44.00 11.59
CA SER A 139 -26.63 -44.87 12.64
C SER A 139 -27.63 -45.88 12.09
N SER A 140 -28.50 -45.48 11.16
CA SER A 140 -29.44 -46.40 10.50
C SER A 140 -28.75 -47.49 9.65
N ARG A 141 -27.48 -47.27 9.29
CA ARG A 141 -26.66 -48.15 8.44
C ARG A 141 -25.50 -48.79 9.18
N ILE A 142 -25.50 -48.74 10.51
CA ILE A 142 -24.39 -49.17 11.36
C ILE A 142 -23.95 -50.63 11.11
N ALA A 143 -24.88 -51.51 10.70
CA ALA A 143 -24.60 -52.90 10.35
C ALA A 143 -23.57 -53.05 9.20
N HIS A 144 -23.42 -52.05 8.33
CA HIS A 144 -22.43 -52.07 7.23
C HIS A 144 -21.04 -51.62 7.66
N ALA A 145 -20.91 -51.04 8.85
CA ALA A 145 -19.69 -50.39 9.28
C ALA A 145 -18.46 -51.35 9.28
N PRO A 146 -18.53 -52.62 9.73
CA PRO A 146 -17.39 -53.54 9.68
C PRO A 146 -16.88 -53.80 8.25
N ALA A 147 -17.79 -53.90 7.28
CA ALA A 147 -17.44 -54.10 5.88
C ALA A 147 -16.84 -52.83 5.24
N ILE A 148 -17.33 -51.65 5.66
CA ILE A 148 -16.89 -50.35 5.12
C ILE A 148 -15.51 -49.98 5.67
N PHE A 149 -15.29 -50.12 6.97
CA PHE A 149 -14.11 -49.57 7.65
C PHE A 149 -13.06 -50.61 8.01
N GLY A 150 -13.48 -51.85 8.29
CA GLY A 150 -12.67 -52.78 9.07
C GLY A 150 -12.36 -52.22 10.46
N ASP A 151 -11.17 -52.49 10.99
CA ASP A 151 -10.73 -51.92 12.26
C ASP A 151 -10.63 -50.39 12.18
N ILE A 152 -11.22 -49.69 13.15
CA ILE A 152 -11.10 -48.24 13.26
C ILE A 152 -10.07 -47.88 14.33
N GLU A 153 -9.16 -46.99 13.94
CA GLU A 153 -8.21 -46.37 14.84
C GLU A 153 -8.35 -44.84 14.77
N ILE A 154 -8.62 -44.20 15.89
CA ILE A 154 -8.69 -42.75 16.03
C ILE A 154 -7.38 -42.29 16.68
N VAL A 155 -6.59 -41.49 15.98
CA VAL A 155 -5.26 -41.05 16.42
C VAL A 155 -5.24 -39.53 16.56
N GLY A 156 -4.65 -39.05 17.67
CA GLY A 156 -4.27 -37.65 17.82
C GLY A 156 -5.42 -36.67 18.06
N LEU A 157 -6.66 -37.16 18.19
CA LEU A 157 -7.79 -36.33 18.62
C LEU A 157 -7.80 -36.22 20.14
N THR A 158 -7.93 -34.99 20.62
CA THR A 158 -8.07 -34.66 22.05
C THR A 158 -9.49 -34.30 22.44
N GLU A 159 -10.35 -34.03 21.45
CA GLU A 159 -11.79 -33.95 21.62
C GLU A 159 -12.56 -34.17 20.31
N LEU A 160 -13.87 -34.37 20.44
CA LEU A 160 -14.80 -34.43 19.32
C LEU A 160 -16.07 -33.62 19.63
N SER A 161 -16.58 -32.88 18.62
CA SER A 161 -17.82 -32.10 18.76
C SER A 161 -18.99 -32.99 19.20
N PRO A 162 -19.85 -32.52 20.13
CA PRO A 162 -20.94 -33.31 20.69
C PRO A 162 -21.82 -34.05 19.68
N CYS A 163 -22.13 -33.42 18.55
CA CYS A 163 -22.97 -34.02 17.51
C CYS A 163 -22.46 -35.38 17.00
N TRP A 164 -21.13 -35.61 17.03
CA TRP A 164 -20.50 -36.83 16.52
C TRP A 164 -20.36 -37.94 17.57
N ARG A 165 -20.41 -37.62 18.86
CA ARG A 165 -20.18 -38.56 19.97
C ARG A 165 -21.13 -39.77 19.97
N PRO A 166 -22.44 -39.62 19.67
CA PRO A 166 -23.35 -40.77 19.60
C PRO A 166 -22.92 -41.82 18.57
N LEU A 167 -22.38 -41.39 17.43
CA LEU A 167 -21.92 -42.30 16.38
C LEU A 167 -20.67 -43.08 16.81
N VAL A 168 -19.72 -42.45 17.52
CA VAL A 168 -18.56 -43.13 18.09
C VAL A 168 -18.99 -44.25 19.02
N LYS A 169 -19.95 -43.96 19.91
CA LYS A 169 -20.49 -44.95 20.84
C LYS A 169 -21.10 -46.14 20.09
N GLN A 170 -21.98 -45.87 19.12
CA GLN A 170 -22.61 -46.93 18.33
C GLN A 170 -21.60 -47.74 17.51
N LEU A 171 -20.56 -47.11 16.95
CA LEU A 171 -19.50 -47.82 16.24
C LEU A 171 -18.77 -48.78 17.19
N ALA A 172 -18.43 -48.33 18.40
CA ALA A 172 -17.76 -49.16 19.40
C ALA A 172 -18.62 -50.34 19.88
N ASP A 173 -19.95 -50.17 19.91
CA ASP A 173 -20.87 -51.25 20.24
C ASP A 173 -20.97 -52.31 19.13
N HIS A 174 -20.62 -51.98 17.88
CA HIS A 174 -20.75 -52.87 16.72
C HIS A 174 -19.41 -53.44 16.20
N MET A 175 -18.29 -52.78 16.48
CA MET A 175 -16.96 -53.20 16.02
C MET A 175 -15.84 -52.70 16.93
N PRO A 176 -14.62 -53.26 16.81
CA PRO A 176 -13.44 -52.73 17.49
C PRO A 176 -13.13 -51.29 17.04
N VAL A 177 -13.24 -50.36 17.98
CA VAL A 177 -12.78 -48.96 17.81
C VAL A 177 -11.68 -48.69 18.84
N ARG A 178 -10.50 -48.29 18.37
CA ARG A 178 -9.36 -47.92 19.21
C ARG A 178 -9.16 -46.41 19.20
N TRP A 179 -9.05 -45.81 20.37
CA TRP A 179 -8.66 -44.42 20.54
C TRP A 179 -7.22 -44.34 21.01
N LYS A 180 -6.29 -44.09 20.09
CA LYS A 180 -4.87 -43.86 20.42
C LYS A 180 -4.67 -42.40 20.80
N ALA A 181 -4.84 -42.13 22.09
CA ALA A 181 -4.53 -40.82 22.66
C ALA A 181 -3.02 -40.56 22.67
N GLY A 182 -2.22 -41.61 22.91
CA GLY A 182 -0.80 -41.42 23.23
C GLY A 182 -0.66 -40.61 24.53
N PRO A 183 0.21 -39.59 24.59
CA PRO A 183 0.37 -38.73 25.78
C PRO A 183 -0.71 -37.65 25.92
N ARG A 184 -1.71 -37.64 25.04
CA ARG A 184 -2.75 -36.61 25.01
C ARG A 184 -3.82 -36.83 26.08
N SER A 185 -4.48 -35.74 26.48
CA SER A 185 -5.67 -35.79 27.33
C SER A 185 -6.77 -36.63 26.68
N VAL A 186 -7.43 -37.47 27.49
CA VAL A 186 -8.52 -38.34 27.06
C VAL A 186 -9.86 -37.70 27.46
N PRO A 187 -10.78 -37.48 26.52
CA PRO A 187 -12.11 -36.94 26.84
C PRO A 187 -12.89 -37.79 27.83
N ASN A 188 -13.47 -37.15 28.85
CA ASN A 188 -14.25 -37.84 29.90
C ASN A 188 -15.44 -38.66 29.35
N TRP A 189 -16.05 -38.22 28.24
CA TRP A 189 -17.21 -38.91 27.65
C TRP A 189 -16.85 -40.26 27.01
N LEU A 190 -15.57 -40.52 26.71
CA LEU A 190 -15.14 -41.81 26.18
C LEU A 190 -15.27 -42.94 27.21
N GLY A 191 -15.20 -42.64 28.51
CA GLY A 191 -15.37 -43.64 29.57
C GLY A 191 -16.74 -44.31 29.56
N ALA A 192 -17.74 -43.69 28.93
CA ALA A 192 -19.09 -44.24 28.74
C ALA A 192 -19.27 -44.96 27.38
N CYS A 193 -18.20 -45.12 26.60
CA CYS A 193 -18.21 -45.77 25.29
C CYS A 193 -17.41 -47.08 25.34
N GLY A 194 -17.79 -48.10 24.55
CA GLY A 194 -17.03 -49.36 24.42
C GLY A 194 -15.68 -49.23 23.69
N VAL A 195 -15.10 -48.03 23.63
CA VAL A 195 -13.89 -47.71 22.88
C VAL A 195 -12.66 -48.16 23.66
N THR A 196 -11.73 -48.84 23.00
CA THR A 196 -10.45 -49.21 23.62
C THR A 196 -9.51 -48.02 23.60
N ILE A 197 -9.20 -47.46 24.77
CA ILE A 197 -8.32 -46.30 24.91
C ILE A 197 -6.87 -46.78 25.05
N ILE A 198 -5.98 -46.25 24.21
CA ILE A 198 -4.55 -46.54 24.21
C ILE A 198 -3.80 -45.25 24.55
N GLN A 199 -3.24 -45.21 25.75
CA GLN A 199 -2.38 -44.11 26.22
C GLN A 199 -0.90 -44.46 26.04
N GLY A 200 -0.06 -43.44 25.95
CA GLY A 200 1.39 -43.54 25.85
C GLY A 200 2.07 -42.64 26.88
N GLY A 201 3.38 -42.84 27.07
CA GLY A 201 4.18 -41.96 27.93
C GLY A 201 4.31 -40.57 27.34
N THR A 202 4.41 -39.56 28.23
CA THR A 202 4.71 -38.18 27.87
C THR A 202 6.18 -38.06 27.47
N GLU A 203 6.44 -37.26 26.43
CA GLU A 203 7.80 -36.82 26.12
C GLU A 203 8.27 -35.77 27.14
N GLU A 204 9.59 -35.65 27.31
CA GLU A 204 10.23 -34.65 28.19
C GLU A 204 11.17 -33.76 27.37
N PRO A 205 10.64 -32.78 26.61
CA PRO A 205 11.46 -31.89 25.79
C PRO A 205 12.30 -30.94 26.65
N GLU A 206 13.43 -30.49 26.11
CA GLU A 206 14.11 -29.32 26.67
C GLU A 206 13.23 -28.09 26.45
N VAL A 207 12.83 -27.41 27.53
CA VAL A 207 11.98 -26.21 27.46
C VAL A 207 12.80 -24.96 27.76
N ARG A 208 12.74 -23.98 26.86
CA ARG A 208 13.40 -22.68 27.03
C ARG A 208 12.40 -21.54 26.86
N SER A 209 12.47 -20.54 27.74
CA SER A 209 11.66 -19.32 27.62
C SER A 209 12.48 -18.16 27.08
N ILE A 210 11.92 -17.37 26.17
CA ILE A 210 12.57 -16.19 25.59
C ILE A 210 11.63 -14.99 25.46
N SER A 211 12.23 -13.81 25.57
CA SER A 211 11.55 -12.52 25.47
C SER A 211 12.14 -11.69 24.34
N ALA A 212 11.33 -11.38 23.33
CA ALA A 212 11.68 -10.57 22.17
C ALA A 212 11.14 -9.13 22.29
N ALA A 213 11.76 -8.17 21.59
CA ALA A 213 11.37 -6.77 21.68
C ALA A 213 9.95 -6.49 21.13
N THR A 214 9.63 -7.06 19.96
CA THR A 214 8.37 -6.91 19.22
C THR A 214 8.01 -8.23 18.55
N ALA A 215 6.78 -8.36 18.03
CA ALA A 215 6.35 -9.52 17.24
C ALA A 215 7.26 -9.75 16.01
N TYR A 216 7.67 -8.68 15.31
CA TYR A 216 8.61 -8.79 14.20
C TYR A 216 9.99 -9.32 14.65
N HIS A 217 10.51 -8.83 15.77
CA HIS A 217 11.76 -9.35 16.33
C HIS A 217 11.63 -10.81 16.75
N GLU A 218 10.49 -11.20 17.32
CA GLU A 218 10.17 -12.59 17.65
C GLU A 218 10.18 -13.51 16.42
N ALA A 219 9.60 -13.06 15.29
CA ALA A 219 9.62 -13.79 14.03
C ALA A 219 11.05 -13.93 13.46
N ILE A 220 11.87 -12.87 13.51
CA ILE A 220 13.30 -12.92 13.13
C ILE A 220 14.03 -13.97 13.96
N GLU A 221 13.88 -13.94 15.28
CA GLU A 221 14.53 -14.90 16.17
C GLU A 221 14.06 -16.33 15.90
N ALA A 222 12.79 -16.53 15.51
CA ALA A 222 12.28 -17.84 15.11
C ALA A 222 12.94 -18.35 13.82
N MET A 223 13.16 -17.46 12.83
CA MET A 223 13.88 -17.80 11.61
C MET A 223 15.36 -18.12 11.86
N ARG A 224 16.03 -17.37 12.76
CA ARG A 224 17.42 -17.65 13.18
C ARG A 224 17.54 -19.02 13.84
N TRP A 225 16.60 -19.33 14.74
CA TRP A 225 16.50 -20.64 15.40
C TRP A 225 16.29 -21.77 14.40
N ALA A 226 15.33 -21.63 13.47
CA ALA A 226 15.07 -22.64 12.45
C ALA A 226 16.30 -22.87 11.56
N ARG A 227 16.98 -21.79 11.13
CA ARG A 227 18.22 -21.90 10.35
C ARG A 227 19.33 -22.60 11.14
N ALA A 228 19.48 -22.31 12.43
CA ALA A 228 20.51 -22.93 13.26
C ALA A 228 20.32 -24.46 13.36
N LEU A 229 19.07 -24.91 13.50
CA LEU A 229 18.73 -26.34 13.46
C LEU A 229 19.03 -26.98 12.10
N LEU A 230 18.65 -26.32 11.01
CA LEU A 230 18.95 -26.81 9.66
C LEU A 230 20.46 -26.91 9.42
N ALA A 231 21.23 -25.90 9.86
CA ALA A 231 22.69 -25.89 9.77
C ALA A 231 23.35 -26.99 10.62
N ALA A 232 22.71 -27.40 11.72
CA ALA A 232 23.13 -28.53 12.55
C ALA A 232 22.75 -29.91 11.97
N GLY A 233 22.07 -29.95 10.81
CA GLY A 233 21.70 -31.20 10.12
C GLY A 233 20.32 -31.75 10.49
N THR A 234 19.50 -31.00 11.24
CA THR A 234 18.11 -31.39 11.53
C THR A 234 17.27 -31.38 10.25
N SER A 235 16.46 -32.44 10.04
CA SER A 235 15.55 -32.49 8.90
C SER A 235 14.51 -31.35 8.99
N PRO A 236 14.19 -30.63 7.88
CA PRO A 236 13.17 -29.58 7.92
C PRO A 236 11.81 -30.07 8.44
N SER A 237 11.45 -31.31 8.09
CA SER A 237 10.22 -31.98 8.55
C SER A 237 10.16 -32.22 10.06
N GLU A 238 11.23 -31.98 10.80
CA GLU A 238 11.26 -32.11 12.26
C GLU A 238 11.05 -30.77 12.97
N ILE A 239 10.93 -29.66 12.23
CA ILE A 239 10.94 -28.30 12.76
C ILE A 239 9.57 -27.63 12.55
N ALA A 240 8.98 -27.11 13.63
CA ALA A 240 7.78 -26.27 13.57
C ALA A 240 7.93 -24.94 14.29
N ILE A 241 7.34 -23.91 13.70
CA ILE A 241 7.01 -22.67 14.38
C ILE A 241 5.48 -22.62 14.47
N ALA A 242 4.93 -22.31 15.64
CA ALA A 242 3.49 -22.32 15.84
C ALA A 242 2.98 -21.22 16.77
N THR A 243 1.72 -20.86 16.58
CA THR A 243 0.99 -19.91 17.43
C THR A 243 -0.51 -20.21 17.49
N ALA A 244 -1.23 -19.68 18.47
CA ALA A 244 -2.69 -19.76 18.50
C ALA A 244 -3.36 -18.90 17.40
N SER A 245 -2.74 -17.78 17.01
CA SER A 245 -3.26 -16.83 16.00
C SER A 245 -2.26 -16.53 14.87
N PRO A 246 -2.14 -17.39 13.84
CA PRO A 246 -1.13 -17.19 12.80
C PRO A 246 -1.25 -15.88 12.02
N ALA A 247 -2.47 -15.33 11.90
CA ALA A 247 -2.74 -14.08 11.20
C ALA A 247 -1.90 -12.88 11.73
N ASP A 248 -1.55 -12.88 13.03
CA ASP A 248 -0.73 -11.83 13.65
C ASP A 248 0.73 -11.82 13.14
N TYR A 249 1.19 -12.92 12.54
CA TYR A 249 2.58 -13.14 12.11
C TYR A 249 2.73 -13.51 10.64
N ASP A 250 1.63 -13.82 9.93
CA ASP A 250 1.67 -14.30 8.54
C ASP A 250 2.47 -13.35 7.62
N ASP A 251 2.30 -12.04 7.76
CA ASP A 251 3.04 -11.05 6.96
C ASP A 251 4.52 -11.01 7.28
N HIS A 252 4.86 -11.13 8.57
CA HIS A 252 6.25 -11.18 9.00
C HIS A 252 6.92 -12.42 8.41
N PHE A 253 6.33 -13.60 8.56
CA PHE A 253 6.92 -14.83 8.01
C PHE A 253 6.93 -14.86 6.49
N LEU A 254 5.94 -14.26 5.82
CA LEU A 254 5.93 -14.22 4.36
C LEU A 254 7.08 -13.35 3.84
N ALA A 255 7.29 -12.18 4.44
CA ALA A 255 8.42 -11.30 4.09
C ALA A 255 9.77 -11.96 4.43
N LEU A 256 9.89 -12.55 5.63
CA LEU A 256 11.12 -13.19 6.08
C LEU A 256 11.44 -14.45 5.27
N ARG A 257 10.45 -15.23 4.82
CA ARG A 257 10.65 -16.39 3.94
C ARG A 257 11.36 -16.01 2.64
N GLY A 258 10.95 -14.90 2.04
CA GLY A 258 11.56 -14.38 0.80
C GLY A 258 13.04 -14.02 0.97
N ASP A 259 13.38 -13.39 2.09
CA ASP A 259 14.76 -12.99 2.42
C ASP A 259 15.62 -14.19 2.90
N ALA A 260 15.03 -15.12 3.64
CA ALA A 260 15.73 -16.27 4.21
C ALA A 260 16.10 -17.34 3.19
N ASN A 261 15.38 -17.45 2.07
CA ASN A 261 15.52 -18.59 1.15
C ASN A 261 15.45 -19.94 1.89
N ILE A 262 14.42 -20.11 2.72
CA ILE A 262 14.07 -21.36 3.43
C ILE A 262 12.66 -21.76 2.98
N ASP A 263 12.46 -23.05 2.73
CA ASP A 263 11.12 -23.61 2.50
C ASP A 263 10.34 -23.66 3.83
N LEU A 264 9.73 -22.53 4.17
CA LEU A 264 8.80 -22.37 5.28
C LEU A 264 7.36 -22.53 4.76
N HIS A 265 6.76 -23.69 5.03
CA HIS A 265 5.41 -24.05 4.60
C HIS A 265 4.34 -23.51 5.53
N PHE A 266 3.40 -22.75 4.98
CA PHE A 266 2.22 -22.21 5.67
C PHE A 266 1.11 -23.26 5.66
N VAL A 267 0.99 -24.04 6.74
CA VAL A 267 0.03 -25.16 6.84
C VAL A 267 -1.42 -24.70 6.68
N HIS A 268 -1.72 -23.46 7.09
CA HIS A 268 -3.03 -22.82 6.94
C HIS A 268 -3.19 -22.01 5.64
N GLY A 269 -2.20 -22.06 4.75
CA GLY A 269 -2.15 -21.31 3.50
C GLY A 269 -1.70 -19.85 3.65
N VAL A 270 -1.35 -19.24 2.53
CA VAL A 270 -0.99 -17.82 2.41
C VAL A 270 -2.18 -17.01 1.91
N ARG A 271 -2.22 -15.71 2.23
CA ARG A 271 -3.22 -14.80 1.69
C ARG A 271 -3.16 -14.80 0.16
N ALA A 272 -4.32 -14.88 -0.50
CA ALA A 272 -4.42 -14.91 -1.95
C ALA A 272 -3.76 -13.65 -2.55
N VAL A 273 -4.04 -12.49 -1.95
CA VAL A 273 -3.46 -11.18 -2.33
C VAL A 273 -1.94 -11.11 -2.19
N ALA A 274 -1.29 -12.05 -1.50
CA ALA A 274 0.17 -12.11 -1.41
C ALA A 274 0.82 -12.77 -2.65
N THR A 275 0.02 -13.25 -3.61
CA THR A 275 0.49 -13.90 -4.85
C THR A 275 0.20 -13.05 -6.07
N ARG A 276 0.88 -13.32 -7.19
CA ARG A 276 0.68 -12.61 -8.45
C ARG A 276 -0.78 -12.71 -8.94
N GLU A 277 -1.38 -13.88 -8.87
CA GLU A 277 -2.76 -14.12 -9.30
C GLU A 277 -3.78 -13.39 -8.41
N GLY A 278 -3.53 -13.35 -7.09
CA GLY A 278 -4.36 -12.55 -6.19
C GLY A 278 -4.14 -11.06 -6.33
N GLN A 279 -2.93 -10.59 -6.65
CA GLN A 279 -2.67 -9.19 -7.00
C GLN A 279 -3.39 -8.78 -8.28
N ALA A 280 -3.50 -9.67 -9.28
CA ALA A 280 -4.30 -9.42 -10.48
C ALA A 280 -5.79 -9.21 -10.14
N ALA A 281 -6.35 -10.09 -9.28
CA ALA A 281 -7.71 -9.94 -8.77
C ALA A 281 -7.86 -8.64 -7.94
N ALA A 282 -6.89 -8.31 -7.07
CA ALA A 282 -6.92 -7.11 -6.24
C ALA A 282 -6.81 -5.81 -7.06
N ALA A 283 -6.00 -5.79 -8.13
CA ALA A 283 -5.92 -4.65 -9.04
C ALA A 283 -7.25 -4.40 -9.77
N LEU A 284 -7.95 -5.46 -10.14
CA LEU A 284 -9.30 -5.35 -10.72
C LEU A 284 -10.32 -4.90 -9.68
N ALA A 285 -10.27 -5.42 -8.46
CA ALA A 285 -11.13 -5.02 -7.36
C ALA A 285 -10.99 -3.52 -7.02
N ASP A 286 -9.76 -3.00 -7.02
CA ASP A 286 -9.47 -1.59 -6.78
C ASP A 286 -10.18 -0.69 -7.81
N ILE A 287 -10.20 -1.08 -9.09
CA ILE A 287 -10.95 -0.36 -10.13
C ILE A 287 -12.47 -0.50 -9.92
N VAL A 288 -12.94 -1.72 -9.67
CA VAL A 288 -14.38 -2.01 -9.53
C VAL A 288 -14.98 -1.27 -8.33
N VAL A 289 -14.27 -1.22 -7.19
CA VAL A 289 -14.74 -0.63 -5.94
C VAL A 289 -14.45 0.87 -5.85
N ARG A 290 -13.26 1.32 -6.28
CA ARG A 290 -12.79 2.71 -6.08
C ARG A 290 -12.80 3.56 -7.35
N GLY A 291 -13.24 3.00 -8.46
CA GLY A 291 -13.36 3.68 -9.76
C GLY A 291 -12.12 3.58 -10.63
N LEU A 292 -12.30 3.86 -11.92
CA LEU A 292 -11.24 3.79 -12.92
C LEU A 292 -10.36 5.04 -12.90
N THR A 293 -9.04 4.85 -12.83
CA THR A 293 -8.02 5.89 -13.04
C THR A 293 -6.92 5.35 -13.94
N GLN A 294 -6.12 6.25 -14.50
CA GLN A 294 -4.94 5.91 -15.30
C GLN A 294 -3.97 4.99 -14.53
N SER A 295 -3.72 5.28 -13.24
CA SER A 295 -2.77 4.55 -12.41
C SER A 295 -3.27 3.14 -12.07
N ARG A 296 -4.56 3.00 -11.77
CA ARG A 296 -5.19 1.70 -11.53
C ARG A 296 -5.24 0.87 -12.81
N LEU A 297 -5.53 1.48 -13.97
CA LEU A 297 -5.49 0.77 -15.25
C LEU A 297 -4.08 0.30 -15.60
N ARG A 298 -3.05 1.13 -15.37
CA ARG A 298 -1.63 0.72 -15.53
C ARG A 298 -1.29 -0.48 -14.66
N ARG A 299 -1.71 -0.46 -13.39
CA ARG A 299 -1.52 -1.58 -12.45
C ARG A 299 -2.20 -2.85 -12.97
N LEU A 300 -3.48 -2.78 -13.35
CA LEU A 300 -4.21 -3.91 -13.92
C LEU A 300 -3.52 -4.45 -15.19
N ALA A 301 -3.17 -3.56 -16.12
CA ALA A 301 -2.53 -3.94 -17.37
C ALA A 301 -1.19 -4.64 -17.14
N SER A 302 -0.41 -4.22 -16.12
CA SER A 302 0.87 -4.87 -15.79
C SER A 302 0.71 -6.34 -15.34
N LEU A 303 -0.44 -6.67 -14.73
CA LEU A 303 -0.73 -8.00 -14.17
C LEU A 303 -1.55 -8.88 -15.12
N CYS A 304 -2.37 -8.27 -15.97
CA CYS A 304 -3.36 -8.93 -16.85
C CYS A 304 -3.08 -8.70 -18.34
N ARG A 305 -1.82 -8.57 -18.77
CA ARG A 305 -1.45 -8.32 -20.19
C ARG A 305 -2.09 -9.31 -21.16
N GLU A 306 -2.18 -10.57 -20.77
CA GLU A 306 -2.75 -11.67 -21.60
C GLU A 306 -4.28 -11.79 -21.50
N SER A 307 -4.95 -10.87 -20.81
CA SER A 307 -6.41 -10.83 -20.78
C SER A 307 -6.96 -10.49 -22.15
N THR A 308 -8.09 -11.08 -22.51
CA THR A 308 -8.69 -10.91 -23.85
C THR A 308 -8.96 -9.44 -24.20
N PRO A 309 -9.42 -8.56 -23.28
CA PRO A 309 -9.60 -7.14 -23.58
C PRO A 309 -8.30 -6.37 -23.82
N LEU A 310 -7.18 -6.80 -23.23
CA LEU A 310 -5.90 -6.10 -23.31
C LEU A 310 -4.94 -6.69 -24.36
N SER A 311 -5.13 -7.95 -24.76
CA SER A 311 -4.27 -8.63 -25.74
C SER A 311 -4.34 -8.04 -27.16
N GLY A 312 -5.37 -7.23 -27.44
CA GLY A 312 -5.50 -6.50 -28.70
C GLY A 312 -4.71 -5.20 -28.78
N LEU A 313 -4.14 -4.72 -27.66
CA LEU A 313 -3.37 -3.48 -27.61
C LEU A 313 -1.87 -3.77 -27.87
N PRO A 314 -1.14 -2.88 -28.57
CA PRO A 314 0.25 -3.11 -28.93
C PRO A 314 1.20 -3.00 -27.73
N ASP A 315 2.36 -3.64 -27.79
CA ASP A 315 3.37 -3.52 -26.74
C ASP A 315 3.79 -2.06 -26.53
N GLY A 316 3.82 -1.61 -25.27
CA GLY A 316 4.15 -0.23 -24.92
C GLY A 316 3.00 0.78 -25.07
N TRP A 317 1.78 0.35 -25.39
CA TRP A 317 0.61 1.23 -25.52
C TRP A 317 0.36 2.14 -24.31
N LEU A 318 0.79 1.72 -23.12
CA LEU A 318 0.67 2.51 -21.88
C LEU A 318 1.33 3.89 -21.96
N ARG A 319 2.21 4.15 -22.95
CA ARG A 319 2.77 5.49 -23.21
C ARG A 319 1.72 6.53 -23.62
N VAL A 320 0.61 6.06 -24.18
CA VAL A 320 -0.51 6.89 -24.65
C VAL A 320 -1.30 7.50 -23.48
N LEU A 321 -1.21 6.90 -22.28
CA LEU A 321 -1.82 7.44 -21.08
C LEU A 321 -0.91 8.53 -20.48
N PRO A 322 -1.34 9.80 -20.35
CA PRO A 322 -0.50 10.85 -19.77
C PRO A 322 -0.13 10.52 -18.32
N SER A 323 1.12 10.69 -17.90
CA SER A 323 1.56 10.40 -16.52
C SER A 323 0.87 11.27 -15.48
N ASP A 324 0.57 12.50 -15.86
CA ASP A 324 0.13 13.57 -14.95
C ASP A 324 -1.40 13.72 -14.96
N ALA A 325 -2.11 13.07 -15.90
CA ALA A 325 -3.56 13.07 -15.97
C ALA A 325 -4.15 11.91 -15.14
N PRO A 326 -5.00 12.18 -14.12
CA PRO A 326 -5.57 11.12 -13.28
C PRO A 326 -6.56 10.21 -14.01
N LEU A 327 -7.29 10.80 -14.96
CA LEU A 327 -8.40 10.16 -15.69
C LEU A 327 -9.42 9.49 -14.74
N SER A 328 -9.90 10.23 -13.74
CA SER A 328 -10.84 9.72 -12.72
C SER A 328 -12.32 9.77 -13.15
N THR A 329 -12.64 10.42 -14.27
CA THR A 329 -14.01 10.59 -14.76
C THR A 329 -14.18 10.10 -16.20
N SER A 330 -15.38 9.64 -16.56
CA SER A 330 -15.69 9.21 -17.93
C SER A 330 -15.49 10.34 -18.95
N ALA A 331 -15.74 11.59 -18.56
CA ALA A 331 -15.50 12.75 -19.42
C ALA A 331 -14.02 12.95 -19.74
N ALA A 332 -13.13 12.76 -18.75
CA ALA A 332 -11.69 12.84 -18.97
C ALA A 332 -11.19 11.72 -19.89
N TRP A 333 -11.69 10.49 -19.71
CA TRP A 333 -11.41 9.38 -20.62
C TRP A 333 -11.90 9.65 -22.04
N ASN A 334 -13.11 10.16 -22.20
CA ASN A 334 -13.65 10.49 -23.53
C ASN A 334 -12.84 11.56 -24.25
N ARG A 335 -12.43 12.61 -23.52
CA ARG A 335 -11.54 13.66 -24.06
C ARG A 335 -10.18 13.12 -24.47
N LEU A 336 -9.57 12.25 -23.65
CA LEU A 336 -8.34 11.57 -24.03
C LEU A 336 -8.55 10.75 -25.31
N LEU A 337 -9.51 9.84 -25.31
CA LEU A 337 -9.75 8.94 -26.44
C LEU A 337 -10.12 9.66 -27.74
N ALA A 338 -10.74 10.85 -27.66
CA ALA A 338 -11.08 11.65 -28.84
C ALA A 338 -9.86 12.37 -29.47
N ARG A 339 -8.78 12.58 -28.71
CA ARG A 339 -7.58 13.31 -29.18
C ARG A 339 -6.53 12.40 -29.82
N LEU A 340 -6.59 11.10 -29.55
CA LEU A 340 -5.57 10.15 -29.95
C LEU A 340 -5.61 9.88 -31.45
N MET A 341 -4.43 9.91 -32.07
CA MET A 341 -4.19 9.65 -33.47
C MET A 341 -3.36 8.37 -33.65
N PRO A 342 -3.37 7.74 -34.84
CA PRO A 342 -2.59 6.52 -35.09
C PRO A 342 -1.09 6.66 -34.73
N ASP A 343 -0.49 7.82 -34.99
CA ASP A 343 0.93 8.11 -34.71
C ASP A 343 1.29 8.12 -33.21
N ASP A 344 0.30 8.29 -32.32
CA ASP A 344 0.53 8.21 -30.87
C ASP A 344 0.85 6.76 -30.42
N TRP A 345 0.37 5.77 -31.18
CA TRP A 345 0.50 4.36 -30.86
C TRP A 345 1.85 3.77 -31.29
N PRO A 346 2.42 2.82 -30.54
CA PRO A 346 3.73 2.21 -30.85
C PRO A 346 3.86 1.63 -32.26
N ASP A 347 2.76 1.14 -32.82
CA ASP A 347 2.69 0.47 -34.12
C ASP A 347 2.05 1.34 -35.22
N GLY A 348 1.69 2.60 -34.92
CA GLY A 348 1.08 3.52 -35.89
C GLY A 348 -0.37 3.16 -36.29
N ALA A 349 -1.05 2.27 -35.56
CA ALA A 349 -2.41 1.85 -35.86
C ALA A 349 -3.44 2.45 -34.88
N ASP A 350 -4.68 2.62 -35.32
CA ASP A 350 -5.76 3.11 -34.45
C ASP A 350 -6.28 2.00 -33.53
N HIS A 351 -5.92 2.11 -32.24
CA HIS A 351 -6.39 1.23 -31.17
C HIS A 351 -7.38 1.92 -30.21
N VAL A 352 -7.86 3.13 -30.54
CA VAL A 352 -8.84 3.87 -29.73
C VAL A 352 -10.12 3.06 -29.48
N PRO A 353 -10.71 2.34 -30.45
CA PRO A 353 -11.91 1.54 -30.20
C PRO A 353 -11.68 0.42 -29.18
N ALA A 354 -10.52 -0.24 -29.21
CA ALA A 354 -10.17 -1.31 -28.29
C ALA A 354 -9.99 -0.77 -26.86
N LEU A 355 -9.24 0.33 -26.70
CA LEU A 355 -9.04 0.96 -25.39
C LEU A 355 -10.37 1.51 -24.82
N ARG A 356 -11.23 2.07 -25.67
CA ARG A 356 -12.57 2.52 -25.27
C ARG A 356 -13.41 1.38 -24.70
N ALA A 357 -13.46 0.24 -25.38
CA ALA A 357 -14.20 -0.93 -24.90
C ALA A 357 -13.71 -1.43 -23.52
N VAL A 358 -12.40 -1.37 -23.28
CA VAL A 358 -11.79 -1.68 -21.97
C VAL A 358 -12.27 -0.70 -20.90
N VAL A 359 -12.16 0.60 -21.16
CA VAL A 359 -12.56 1.69 -20.25
C VAL A 359 -14.05 1.59 -19.90
N ASP A 360 -14.91 1.44 -20.90
CA ASP A 360 -16.37 1.40 -20.72
C ASP A 360 -16.80 0.18 -19.89
N LYS A 361 -16.15 -0.98 -20.09
CA LYS A 361 -16.43 -2.18 -19.31
C LYS A 361 -16.00 -2.02 -17.85
N LEU A 362 -14.84 -1.43 -17.59
CA LEU A 362 -14.33 -1.20 -16.23
C LEU A 362 -15.14 -0.12 -15.48
N ALA A 363 -15.67 0.87 -16.19
CA ALA A 363 -16.47 1.95 -15.62
C ALA A 363 -17.85 1.50 -15.08
N LYS A 364 -18.31 0.27 -15.37
CA LYS A 364 -19.59 -0.27 -14.89
C LYS A 364 -19.63 -0.50 -13.36
N GLY A 365 -18.48 -0.58 -12.70
CA GLY A 365 -18.40 -0.67 -11.23
C GLY A 365 -18.87 -2.01 -10.65
N PRO A 366 -19.24 -2.04 -9.35
CA PRO A 366 -19.50 -3.28 -8.59
C PRO A 366 -20.65 -4.13 -9.13
N ASP A 367 -21.69 -3.52 -9.69
CA ASP A 367 -22.86 -4.25 -10.20
C ASP A 367 -22.52 -5.17 -11.37
N ALA A 368 -21.44 -4.86 -12.10
CA ALA A 368 -20.92 -5.67 -13.20
C ALA A 368 -19.70 -6.52 -12.81
N ALA A 369 -19.38 -6.67 -11.51
CA ALA A 369 -18.15 -7.34 -11.04
C ALA A 369 -17.98 -8.77 -11.58
N GLN A 370 -19.07 -9.53 -11.75
CA GLN A 370 -19.00 -10.86 -12.35
C GLN A 370 -18.57 -10.81 -13.83
N GLU A 371 -19.23 -9.96 -14.63
CA GLU A 371 -18.94 -9.75 -16.06
C GLU A 371 -17.51 -9.22 -16.28
N ILE A 372 -17.08 -8.30 -15.41
CA ILE A 372 -15.75 -7.70 -15.44
C ILE A 372 -14.69 -8.76 -15.09
N GLY A 373 -14.89 -9.51 -14.01
CA GLY A 373 -13.97 -10.57 -13.59
C GLY A 373 -13.73 -11.63 -14.67
N GLU A 374 -14.80 -12.10 -15.30
CA GLU A 374 -14.72 -13.12 -16.37
C GLU A 374 -14.04 -12.61 -17.64
N ALA A 375 -14.09 -11.31 -17.92
CA ALA A 375 -13.42 -10.71 -19.06
C ALA A 375 -11.91 -10.53 -18.83
N PHE A 376 -11.50 -10.08 -17.63
CA PHE A 376 -10.13 -9.67 -17.37
C PHE A 376 -9.26 -10.75 -16.69
N LEU A 377 -9.84 -11.71 -15.99
CA LEU A 377 -9.10 -12.72 -15.23
C LEU A 377 -9.23 -14.11 -15.88
N LYS A 378 -8.17 -14.91 -15.74
CA LYS A 378 -8.11 -16.30 -16.24
C LYS A 378 -7.53 -17.23 -15.17
N GLY A 379 -7.77 -18.54 -15.32
CA GLY A 379 -7.18 -19.58 -14.47
C GLY A 379 -7.40 -19.34 -12.97
N ARG A 380 -6.31 -19.38 -12.19
CA ARG A 380 -6.34 -19.23 -10.73
C ARG A 380 -6.80 -17.84 -10.27
N ALA A 381 -6.49 -16.78 -11.01
CA ALA A 381 -6.96 -15.43 -10.68
C ALA A 381 -8.49 -15.32 -10.78
N LEU A 382 -9.09 -15.91 -11.82
CA LEU A 382 -10.55 -15.97 -11.98
C LEU A 382 -11.21 -16.83 -10.88
N PHE A 383 -10.57 -17.93 -10.50
CA PHE A 383 -11.05 -18.76 -9.39
C PHE A 383 -11.06 -17.98 -8.06
N ILE A 384 -9.99 -17.24 -7.76
CA ILE A 384 -9.92 -16.37 -6.57
C ILE A 384 -11.04 -15.33 -6.60
N TRP A 385 -11.25 -14.67 -7.74
CA TRP A 385 -12.32 -13.67 -7.92
C TRP A 385 -13.72 -14.24 -7.67
N ARG A 386 -14.03 -15.40 -8.26
CA ARG A 386 -15.31 -16.09 -8.05
C ARG A 386 -15.52 -16.43 -6.58
N LYS A 387 -14.49 -16.97 -5.92
CA LYS A 387 -14.53 -17.27 -4.49
C LYS A 387 -14.76 -16.04 -3.63
N ALA A 388 -14.19 -14.89 -4.02
CA ALA A 388 -14.37 -13.63 -3.32
C ALA A 388 -15.80 -13.07 -3.45
N LEU A 389 -16.40 -13.19 -4.64
CA LEU A 389 -17.80 -12.81 -4.89
C LEU A 389 -18.80 -13.71 -4.16
N LEU A 390 -18.46 -14.97 -3.91
CA LEU A 390 -19.28 -15.87 -3.09
C LEU A 390 -19.16 -15.59 -1.60
N ALA A 391 -18.05 -15.00 -1.16
CA ALA A 391 -17.80 -14.71 0.24
C ALA A 391 -18.49 -13.43 0.75
N GLY A 392 -18.93 -12.54 -0.14
CA GLY A 392 -19.60 -11.28 0.21
C GLY A 392 -20.02 -10.45 -1.01
N PRO A 393 -20.68 -9.30 -0.79
CA PRO A 393 -21.18 -8.48 -1.90
C PRO A 393 -20.04 -7.92 -2.77
N ALA A 394 -20.33 -7.71 -4.04
CA ALA A 394 -19.35 -7.19 -5.01
C ALA A 394 -18.75 -5.83 -4.61
N ALA A 395 -19.52 -4.99 -3.92
CA ALA A 395 -19.08 -3.69 -3.42
C ALA A 395 -17.98 -3.76 -2.34
N SER A 396 -17.76 -4.93 -1.72
CA SER A 396 -16.70 -5.17 -0.74
C SER A 396 -15.73 -6.26 -1.17
N ILE A 397 -15.58 -6.47 -2.49
CA ILE A 397 -14.76 -7.58 -3.00
C ILE A 397 -13.27 -7.41 -2.65
N ASP A 398 -12.79 -6.18 -2.47
CA ASP A 398 -11.44 -5.89 -2.00
C ASP A 398 -11.20 -6.46 -0.60
N VAL A 399 -12.18 -6.31 0.30
CA VAL A 399 -12.15 -6.87 1.66
C VAL A 399 -12.23 -8.40 1.62
N THR A 400 -13.13 -8.98 0.82
CA THR A 400 -13.27 -10.45 0.77
C THR A 400 -12.01 -11.10 0.19
N LEU A 401 -11.40 -10.51 -0.85
CA LEU A 401 -10.15 -10.97 -1.43
C LEU A 401 -9.01 -11.02 -0.41
N ASP A 402 -8.90 -10.03 0.47
CA ASP A 402 -7.83 -9.97 1.49
C ASP A 402 -7.90 -11.14 2.50
N THR A 403 -9.11 -11.61 2.78
CA THR A 403 -9.32 -12.73 3.73
C THR A 403 -9.10 -14.12 3.13
N LEU A 404 -9.12 -14.25 1.79
CA LEU A 404 -8.97 -15.54 1.14
C LEU A 404 -7.56 -16.09 1.31
N LYS A 405 -7.46 -17.37 1.68
CA LYS A 405 -6.20 -18.12 1.71
C LYS A 405 -6.13 -19.17 0.62
N GLN A 406 -4.91 -19.49 0.21
CA GLN A 406 -4.61 -20.53 -0.75
C GLN A 406 -3.32 -21.27 -0.38
N ASP A 407 -3.12 -22.43 -1.01
CA ASP A 407 -1.90 -23.21 -0.85
C ASP A 407 -0.66 -22.45 -1.32
N ASP A 408 0.44 -22.59 -0.58
CA ASP A 408 1.70 -21.86 -0.79
C ASP A 408 2.69 -22.61 -1.69
N GLY A 409 2.30 -23.77 -2.22
CA GLY A 409 3.06 -24.58 -3.17
C GLY A 409 4.12 -25.48 -2.56
N LEU A 410 4.29 -25.49 -1.23
CA LEU A 410 5.28 -26.33 -0.55
C LEU A 410 4.68 -27.64 -0.03
N GLU A 411 5.49 -28.69 -0.02
CA GLU A 411 5.11 -29.98 0.59
C GLU A 411 5.44 -29.97 2.09
N ALA A 412 4.41 -30.15 2.91
CA ALA A 412 4.50 -30.01 4.36
C ALA A 412 5.40 -31.06 5.01
N CYS A 413 5.49 -32.26 4.41
CA CYS A 413 6.21 -33.39 5.02
C CYS A 413 7.74 -33.32 4.83
N VAL A 414 8.25 -32.31 4.12
CA VAL A 414 9.68 -32.13 3.81
C VAL A 414 10.18 -30.71 4.07
N SER A 415 9.32 -29.84 4.59
CA SER A 415 9.58 -28.41 4.80
C SER A 415 9.54 -28.06 6.28
N VAL A 416 10.16 -26.94 6.66
CA VAL A 416 9.90 -26.34 7.99
C VAL A 416 8.47 -25.83 7.98
N ALA A 417 7.73 -26.06 9.05
CA ALA A 417 6.30 -25.77 9.04
C ALA A 417 5.92 -24.59 9.96
N TRP A 418 5.23 -23.60 9.39
CA TRP A 418 4.55 -22.52 10.09
C TRP A 418 3.05 -22.84 10.16
N MET A 419 2.51 -22.96 11.37
CA MET A 419 1.16 -23.51 11.54
C MET A 419 0.42 -23.01 12.79
N PRO A 420 -0.91 -23.11 12.83
CA PRO A 420 -1.64 -22.95 14.08
C PRO A 420 -1.27 -24.05 15.08
N ALA A 421 -1.27 -23.72 16.38
CA ALA A 421 -0.97 -24.65 17.47
C ALA A 421 -1.84 -25.92 17.42
N SER A 422 -3.10 -25.80 16.98
CA SER A 422 -4.02 -26.93 16.81
C SER A 422 -3.55 -27.93 15.74
N ALA A 423 -2.91 -27.46 14.66
CA ALA A 423 -2.34 -28.34 13.65
C ALA A 423 -1.10 -29.06 14.18
N LEU A 424 -0.27 -28.37 14.98
CA LEU A 424 0.91 -28.95 15.61
C LEU A 424 0.55 -29.99 16.68
N ALA A 425 -0.50 -29.75 17.48
CA ALA A 425 -0.98 -30.70 18.47
C ALA A 425 -1.47 -32.02 17.82
N ALA A 426 -2.07 -31.92 16.62
CA ALA A 426 -2.51 -33.06 15.82
C ALA A 426 -1.35 -33.77 15.10
N SER A 427 -0.31 -33.03 14.71
CA SER A 427 0.86 -33.49 13.94
C SER A 427 2.15 -32.96 14.61
N PRO A 428 2.63 -33.64 15.68
CA PRO A 428 3.77 -33.18 16.47
C PRO A 428 5.06 -33.15 15.67
N ARG A 429 5.96 -32.23 16.05
CA ARG A 429 7.31 -32.10 15.51
C ARG A 429 8.32 -32.27 16.64
N ARG A 430 9.55 -32.66 16.31
CA ARG A 430 10.61 -32.89 17.29
C ARG A 430 11.15 -31.59 17.87
N PHE A 431 11.28 -30.55 17.06
CA PHE A 431 11.76 -29.23 17.46
C PHE A 431 10.67 -28.20 17.20
N VAL A 432 10.25 -27.52 18.26
CA VAL A 432 9.09 -26.63 18.23
C VAL A 432 9.45 -25.27 18.81
N ARG A 433 9.00 -24.21 18.14
CA ARG A 433 8.99 -22.87 18.70
C ARG A 433 7.59 -22.29 18.73
N LEU A 434 7.09 -22.04 19.94
CA LEU A 434 5.79 -21.41 20.18
C LEU A 434 5.99 -19.91 20.34
N ILE A 435 5.29 -19.12 19.53
CA ILE A 435 5.42 -17.65 19.52
C ILE A 435 4.11 -16.95 19.89
N GLY A 436 4.22 -15.72 20.37
CA GLY A 436 3.06 -14.91 20.73
C GLY A 436 2.39 -15.35 22.03
N LEU A 437 3.16 -15.92 22.98
CA LEU A 437 2.69 -16.26 24.33
C LEU A 437 2.49 -15.01 25.20
N ASN A 438 1.57 -14.16 24.75
CA ASN A 438 1.17 -12.91 25.37
C ASN A 438 -0.22 -13.02 26.00
N SER A 439 -0.47 -12.19 27.02
CA SER A 439 -1.79 -12.09 27.66
C SER A 439 -2.88 -11.78 26.63
N SER A 440 -4.03 -12.43 26.77
CA SER A 440 -5.20 -12.34 25.86
C SER A 440 -4.99 -12.79 24.41
N ARG A 441 -3.76 -13.17 24.01
CA ARG A 441 -3.47 -13.75 22.68
C ARG A 441 -3.37 -15.27 22.72
N TRP A 442 -2.74 -15.81 23.75
CA TRP A 442 -2.67 -17.25 23.97
C TRP A 442 -2.78 -17.54 25.47
N PRO A 443 -3.86 -18.21 25.93
CA PRO A 443 -5.03 -18.62 25.17
C PRO A 443 -5.88 -17.43 24.72
N ARG A 444 -6.53 -17.58 23.56
CA ARG A 444 -7.44 -16.57 22.99
C ARG A 444 -8.66 -16.39 23.89
N ALA A 445 -9.21 -15.18 23.91
CA ALA A 445 -10.41 -14.87 24.67
C ALA A 445 -11.65 -15.58 24.09
N ILE A 446 -12.60 -15.89 24.98
CA ILE A 446 -13.93 -16.35 24.57
C ILE A 446 -14.74 -15.13 24.17
N SER A 447 -15.46 -15.21 23.05
CA SER A 447 -16.43 -14.19 22.61
C SER A 447 -17.82 -14.81 22.55
N GLU A 448 -18.84 -14.06 22.96
CA GLU A 448 -20.23 -14.45 22.75
C GLU A 448 -20.55 -14.62 21.25
N ASP A 449 -21.58 -15.42 20.96
CA ASP A 449 -22.07 -15.54 19.60
C ASP A 449 -22.76 -14.26 19.12
N ARG A 450 -22.57 -13.93 17.84
CA ARG A 450 -23.05 -12.67 17.26
C ARG A 450 -24.58 -12.62 17.16
N LEU A 451 -25.24 -13.77 17.00
CA LEU A 451 -26.69 -13.83 16.85
C LEU A 451 -27.37 -14.44 18.08
N ILE A 452 -26.76 -15.42 18.75
CA ILE A 452 -27.31 -16.05 19.96
C ILE A 452 -26.48 -15.65 21.21
N PRO A 453 -26.82 -14.54 21.87
CA PRO A 453 -26.13 -14.12 23.09
C PRO A 453 -26.33 -15.10 24.27
N ASP A 454 -25.45 -15.00 25.27
CA ASP A 454 -25.36 -15.92 26.42
C ASP A 454 -26.67 -16.07 27.21
N HIS A 455 -27.46 -15.00 27.32
CA HIS A 455 -28.74 -15.01 28.04
C HIS A 455 -29.87 -15.76 27.31
N ILE A 456 -29.71 -16.13 26.04
CA ILE A 456 -30.68 -16.93 25.27
C ILE A 456 -30.30 -18.41 25.33
N ILE A 457 -29.06 -18.72 24.94
CA ILE A 457 -28.45 -20.03 25.13
C ILE A 457 -27.11 -19.80 25.83
N PRO A 458 -26.87 -20.41 27.01
CA PRO A 458 -25.59 -20.28 27.70
C PRO A 458 -24.43 -20.62 26.75
N THR A 459 -23.37 -19.81 26.78
CA THR A 459 -22.21 -19.94 25.88
C THR A 459 -21.57 -21.32 26.01
N VAL A 460 -21.56 -21.90 27.21
CA VAL A 460 -21.06 -23.27 27.48
C VAL A 460 -21.89 -24.37 26.82
N GLU A 461 -23.16 -24.11 26.52
CA GLU A 461 -24.05 -25.02 25.79
C GLU A 461 -23.88 -24.84 24.28
N LEU A 462 -23.84 -23.59 23.80
CA LEU A 462 -23.73 -23.26 22.36
C LEU A 462 -22.32 -23.53 21.79
N ASP A 463 -21.28 -23.28 22.58
CA ASP A 463 -19.88 -23.56 22.24
C ASP A 463 -19.22 -24.42 23.34
N PRO A 464 -19.53 -25.73 23.37
CA PRO A 464 -19.05 -26.65 24.41
C PRO A 464 -17.55 -26.96 24.30
N LEU A 465 -16.89 -26.52 23.24
CA LEU A 465 -15.45 -26.68 23.00
C LEU A 465 -14.82 -25.30 22.71
N PRO A 466 -14.88 -24.35 23.66
CA PRO A 466 -14.50 -22.97 23.41
C PRO A 466 -13.01 -22.86 23.10
N VAL A 467 -12.68 -21.88 22.25
CA VAL A 467 -11.32 -21.68 21.73
C VAL A 467 -10.26 -21.54 22.83
N ASN A 468 -10.60 -20.94 23.98
CA ASN A 468 -9.68 -20.78 25.11
C ASN A 468 -9.23 -22.12 25.70
N LEU A 469 -10.16 -23.07 25.86
CA LEU A 469 -9.88 -24.40 26.39
C LEU A 469 -9.16 -25.25 25.34
N ALA A 470 -9.50 -25.10 24.07
CA ALA A 470 -8.76 -25.71 22.97
C ALA A 470 -7.29 -25.26 22.97
N ASP A 471 -7.03 -23.95 23.07
CA ASP A 471 -5.67 -23.40 23.08
C ASP A 471 -4.81 -23.90 24.25
N ARG A 472 -5.41 -24.08 25.43
CA ARG A 472 -4.73 -24.66 26.61
C ARG A 472 -4.37 -26.13 26.37
N ARG A 473 -5.33 -26.90 25.86
CA ARG A 473 -5.15 -28.33 25.57
C ARG A 473 -4.14 -28.56 24.44
N ASP A 474 -4.14 -27.71 23.42
CA ASP A 474 -3.17 -27.76 22.33
C ASP A 474 -1.77 -27.46 22.87
N PHE A 475 -1.62 -26.46 23.72
CA PHE A 475 -0.35 -26.14 24.39
C PHE A 475 0.18 -27.32 25.24
N GLU A 476 -0.67 -27.90 26.09
CA GLU A 476 -0.32 -29.09 26.90
C GLU A 476 0.04 -30.29 26.01
N THR A 477 -0.72 -30.51 24.94
CA THR A 477 -0.47 -31.60 23.98
C THR A 477 0.87 -31.43 23.27
N ILE A 478 1.22 -30.22 22.83
CA ILE A 478 2.48 -29.95 22.16
C ILE A 478 3.65 -30.28 23.09
N LEU A 479 3.59 -29.84 24.35
CA LEU A 479 4.64 -30.16 25.34
C LEU A 479 4.75 -31.66 25.59
N ALA A 480 3.63 -32.37 25.69
CA ALA A 480 3.61 -33.80 25.98
C ALA A 480 4.01 -34.69 24.79
N THR A 481 4.04 -34.15 23.57
CA THR A 481 4.32 -34.90 22.31
C THR A 481 5.62 -34.49 21.61
N THR A 482 6.27 -33.41 22.05
CA THR A 482 7.52 -32.94 21.46
C THR A 482 8.69 -33.65 22.13
N SER A 483 9.51 -34.37 21.37
CA SER A 483 10.61 -35.19 21.91
C SER A 483 11.98 -34.51 21.96
N GLY A 484 12.15 -33.34 21.32
CA GLY A 484 13.42 -32.60 21.26
C GLY A 484 13.43 -31.34 22.13
N GLU A 485 13.10 -30.20 21.53
CA GLU A 485 13.14 -28.87 22.18
C GLU A 485 11.80 -28.16 21.97
N VAL A 486 11.33 -27.46 23.01
CA VAL A 486 10.24 -26.48 22.93
C VAL A 486 10.73 -25.10 23.38
N VAL A 487 10.73 -24.16 22.44
CA VAL A 487 11.07 -22.76 22.71
C VAL A 487 9.78 -21.95 22.88
N LEU A 488 9.57 -21.41 24.09
CA LEU A 488 8.43 -20.58 24.48
C LEU A 488 8.78 -19.11 24.34
N SER A 489 8.20 -18.43 23.35
CA SER A 489 8.55 -17.06 22.99
C SER A 489 7.38 -16.09 23.18
N ARG A 490 7.71 -14.85 23.59
CA ARG A 490 6.77 -13.74 23.67
C ARG A 490 7.39 -12.40 23.22
N ALA A 491 6.56 -11.52 22.68
CA ALA A 491 6.91 -10.14 22.42
C ALA A 491 6.70 -9.25 23.67
N ARG A 492 7.56 -8.25 23.88
CA ARG A 492 7.40 -7.25 24.96
C ARG A 492 6.52 -6.08 24.56
N ARG A 493 6.50 -5.73 23.28
CA ARG A 493 5.74 -4.60 22.75
C ARG A 493 5.01 -4.94 21.45
N ASP A 494 3.89 -4.28 21.22
CA ASP A 494 3.21 -4.30 19.92
C ASP A 494 3.88 -3.34 18.90
N SER A 495 3.27 -3.20 17.72
CA SER A 495 3.74 -2.31 16.65
C SER A 495 3.75 -0.83 17.05
N ASP A 496 2.85 -0.42 17.93
CA ASP A 496 2.72 0.96 18.42
C ASP A 496 3.63 1.22 19.63
N GLY A 497 4.37 0.21 20.08
CA GLY A 497 5.26 0.28 21.21
C GLY A 497 4.55 0.13 22.57
N ARG A 498 3.28 -0.28 22.63
CA ARG A 498 2.59 -0.55 23.90
C ARG A 498 3.10 -1.84 24.52
N LEU A 499 3.13 -1.91 25.85
CA LEU A 499 3.60 -3.10 26.57
C LEU A 499 2.60 -4.26 26.43
N LEU A 500 3.11 -5.45 26.11
CA LEU A 500 2.34 -6.67 26.04
C LEU A 500 2.54 -7.51 27.31
N GLY A 501 1.43 -7.94 27.91
CA GLY A 501 1.42 -8.81 29.08
C GLY A 501 1.95 -10.22 28.77
N ARG A 502 2.42 -10.92 29.80
CA ARG A 502 2.84 -12.33 29.74
C ARG A 502 1.61 -13.25 29.72
N SER A 503 1.65 -14.32 28.92
CA SER A 503 0.58 -15.33 28.90
C SER A 503 0.43 -16.06 30.25
N PRO A 504 -0.79 -16.42 30.67
CA PRO A 504 -1.00 -17.27 31.85
C PRO A 504 -0.44 -18.71 31.68
N LEU A 505 -0.22 -19.17 30.44
CA LEU A 505 0.40 -20.49 30.17
C LEU A 505 1.86 -20.55 30.61
N LEU A 506 2.50 -19.39 30.75
CA LEU A 506 3.90 -19.30 31.13
C LEU A 506 4.11 -19.34 32.65
N THR A 507 3.06 -19.41 33.48
CA THR A 507 3.16 -19.31 34.95
C THR A 507 4.12 -20.32 35.57
N ALA A 508 4.21 -21.54 35.01
CA ALA A 508 5.08 -22.61 35.49
C ALA A 508 6.52 -22.54 34.96
N TYR A 509 6.85 -21.52 34.15
CA TYR A 509 8.15 -21.40 33.47
C TYR A 509 8.87 -20.11 33.89
N ASP A 510 10.17 -20.04 33.63
CA ASP A 510 10.97 -18.85 33.92
C ASP A 510 10.57 -17.64 33.06
N ASP A 511 10.93 -16.43 33.52
CA ASP A 511 10.65 -15.16 32.81
C ASP A 511 11.30 -15.06 31.42
N GLY A 512 12.21 -15.97 31.14
CA GLY A 512 12.86 -16.18 29.85
C GLY A 512 14.05 -15.27 29.60
N THR A 513 14.92 -15.71 28.70
CA THR A 513 16.11 -14.97 28.29
C THR A 513 15.70 -13.70 27.56
N TYR A 514 16.20 -12.55 28.04
CA TYR A 514 15.93 -11.26 27.41
C TYR A 514 16.77 -11.09 26.15
N LEU A 515 16.13 -11.11 24.98
CA LEU A 515 16.79 -10.84 23.71
C LEU A 515 16.68 -9.35 23.36
N ARG A 516 17.85 -8.70 23.22
CA ARG A 516 17.98 -7.32 22.75
C ARG A 516 17.87 -7.27 21.23
N ARG A 517 17.05 -6.36 20.70
CA ARG A 517 16.85 -6.19 19.24
C ARG A 517 18.16 -5.91 18.48
N ASN A 518 19.09 -5.22 19.13
CA ASN A 518 20.40 -4.87 18.59
C ASN A 518 21.53 -5.79 19.07
N ALA A 519 21.21 -6.94 19.69
CA ALA A 519 22.23 -7.94 19.96
C ALA A 519 22.79 -8.46 18.64
N VAL A 520 24.09 -8.73 18.62
CA VAL A 520 24.73 -9.46 17.52
C VAL A 520 24.23 -10.90 17.59
N PRO A 521 23.44 -11.38 16.61
CA PRO A 521 22.96 -12.74 16.64
C PRO A 521 24.09 -13.74 16.39
N GLU A 522 24.00 -14.92 17.00
CA GLU A 522 24.96 -16.00 16.78
C GLU A 522 24.81 -16.60 15.37
N HIS A 523 23.57 -16.66 14.88
CA HIS A 523 23.24 -17.22 13.58
C HIS A 523 22.35 -16.27 12.79
N ALA A 524 22.68 -16.10 11.51
CA ALA A 524 21.91 -15.28 10.58
C ALA A 524 20.86 -16.15 9.87
N PHE A 525 19.66 -15.61 9.69
CA PHE A 525 18.64 -16.33 8.91
C PHE A 525 18.66 -15.97 7.41
N SER A 526 19.14 -14.78 7.05
CA SER A 526 19.27 -14.28 5.66
C SER A 526 20.61 -13.61 5.40
N GLU A 527 20.86 -13.25 4.13
CA GLU A 527 22.04 -12.48 3.75
C GLU A 527 22.01 -11.06 4.33
N THR A 528 20.84 -10.43 4.34
CA THR A 528 20.65 -9.12 4.98
C THR A 528 20.95 -9.19 6.48
N ASP A 529 20.49 -10.26 7.14
CA ASP A 529 20.70 -10.49 8.57
C ASP A 529 22.16 -10.85 8.91
N ARG A 530 22.91 -11.40 7.93
CA ARG A 530 24.33 -11.73 8.09
C ARG A 530 25.16 -10.52 8.50
N LEU A 531 24.85 -9.34 7.96
CA LEU A 531 25.56 -8.10 8.31
C LEU A 531 25.38 -7.74 9.80
N MET A 532 24.24 -8.07 10.41
CA MET A 532 24.06 -7.93 11.86
C MET A 532 24.82 -9.02 12.64
N ALA A 533 24.84 -10.26 12.15
CA ALA A 533 25.56 -11.40 12.75
C ALA A 533 27.08 -11.29 12.65
N ARG A 534 27.58 -10.54 11.66
CA ARG A 534 29.00 -10.34 11.37
C ARG A 534 29.33 -8.85 11.27
N PRO A 535 29.35 -8.11 12.39
CA PRO A 535 29.59 -6.66 12.38
C PRO A 535 30.95 -6.27 11.78
N GLN A 536 31.96 -7.14 11.85
CA GLN A 536 33.27 -6.90 11.26
C GLN A 536 33.21 -6.91 9.72
N GLU A 537 32.44 -7.83 9.13
CA GLU A 537 32.22 -7.89 7.69
C GLU A 537 31.41 -6.66 7.24
N PHE A 538 30.34 -6.31 7.96
CA PHE A 538 29.59 -5.07 7.70
C PHE A 538 30.48 -3.82 7.81
N ALA A 539 31.37 -3.75 8.79
CA ALA A 539 32.26 -2.59 8.96
C ALA A 539 33.30 -2.44 7.85
N ALA A 540 33.60 -3.51 7.10
CA ALA A 540 34.50 -3.53 5.96
C ALA A 540 33.78 -3.31 4.62
N ASP A 541 32.44 -3.36 4.61
CA ASP A 541 31.65 -3.13 3.41
C ASP A 541 31.81 -1.68 2.90
N PRO A 542 32.09 -1.47 1.60
CA PRO A 542 32.30 -0.12 1.05
C PRO A 542 31.12 0.83 1.28
N GLN A 543 29.88 0.34 1.21
CA GLN A 543 28.68 1.15 1.43
C GLN A 543 28.56 1.53 2.91
N ALA A 544 28.84 0.60 3.82
CA ALA A 544 28.85 0.88 5.25
C ALA A 544 29.95 1.88 5.64
N ILE A 545 31.16 1.75 5.05
CA ILE A 545 32.25 2.71 5.24
C ILE A 545 31.81 4.10 4.76
N GLY A 546 31.25 4.19 3.55
CA GLY A 546 30.75 5.44 2.98
C GLY A 546 29.65 6.08 3.84
N ALA A 547 28.64 5.30 4.24
CA ALA A 547 27.55 5.79 5.07
C ALA A 547 28.04 6.28 6.45
N ARG A 548 28.98 5.55 7.07
CA ARG A 548 29.57 5.95 8.36
C ARG A 548 30.47 7.19 8.22
N ALA A 549 31.21 7.31 7.12
CA ALA A 549 32.01 8.49 6.82
C ALA A 549 31.09 9.71 6.64
N CYS A 550 30.08 9.61 5.77
CA CYS A 550 29.07 10.65 5.55
C CYS A 550 28.39 11.08 6.86
N TRP A 551 27.95 10.12 7.69
CA TRP A 551 27.34 10.43 8.99
C TRP A 551 28.28 11.16 9.96
N ARG A 552 29.58 10.84 9.94
CA ARG A 552 30.58 11.53 10.76
C ARG A 552 30.84 12.93 10.22
N ASP A 553 31.00 13.06 8.91
CA ASP A 553 31.27 14.31 8.22
C ASP A 553 30.13 15.30 8.41
N TRP A 554 28.87 14.87 8.36
CA TRP A 554 27.72 15.72 8.68
C TRP A 554 27.75 16.29 10.11
N ARG A 555 28.49 15.67 11.04
CA ARG A 555 28.63 16.13 12.43
C ARG A 555 29.82 17.06 12.65
N THR A 556 30.71 17.25 11.68
CA THR A 556 31.81 18.21 11.77
C THR A 556 31.36 19.60 11.30
N GLY A 557 32.07 20.65 11.75
CA GLY A 557 31.85 22.03 11.27
C GLY A 557 32.48 22.29 9.91
N ASP A 558 33.61 21.65 9.63
CA ASP A 558 34.37 21.82 8.39
C ASP A 558 33.61 21.28 7.18
N ILE A 559 33.83 21.88 6.01
CA ILE A 559 33.29 21.36 4.75
C ILE A 559 34.06 20.10 4.32
N THR A 560 33.32 19.09 3.90
CA THR A 560 33.81 17.79 3.46
C THR A 560 33.27 17.46 2.06
N PRO A 561 33.79 16.41 1.39
CA PRO A 561 33.20 15.90 0.15
C PRO A 561 31.71 15.56 0.22
N HIS A 562 31.19 15.25 1.41
CA HIS A 562 29.76 14.94 1.61
C HIS A 562 28.86 16.18 1.72
N ASP A 563 29.45 17.38 1.68
CA ASP A 563 28.74 18.66 1.78
C ASP A 563 28.67 19.40 0.42
N GLY A 564 29.02 18.71 -0.69
CA GLY A 564 28.96 19.26 -2.04
C GLY A 564 30.30 19.75 -2.61
N LEU A 565 31.43 19.35 -2.03
CA LEU A 565 32.73 19.55 -2.66
C LEU A 565 32.93 18.56 -3.80
N VAL A 566 33.19 19.10 -4.98
CA VAL A 566 33.55 18.35 -6.18
C VAL A 566 34.87 18.88 -6.73
N ARG A 567 35.51 18.11 -7.61
CA ARG A 567 36.76 18.58 -8.23
C ARG A 567 36.52 19.86 -9.05
N PRO A 568 37.51 20.78 -9.12
CA PRO A 568 37.46 21.92 -10.03
C PRO A 568 37.24 21.49 -11.48
N ASP A 569 36.57 22.35 -12.26
CA ASP A 569 36.33 22.21 -13.69
C ASP A 569 35.68 20.87 -14.09
N HIS A 570 34.83 20.33 -13.21
CA HIS A 570 34.12 19.10 -13.52
C HIS A 570 33.26 19.30 -14.81
N PRO A 571 33.37 18.43 -15.83
CA PRO A 571 32.71 18.65 -17.12
C PRO A 571 31.19 18.87 -17.01
N LEU A 572 30.54 18.14 -16.11
CA LEU A 572 29.10 18.31 -15.84
C LEU A 572 28.77 19.69 -15.24
N ILE A 573 29.60 20.21 -14.33
CA ILE A 573 29.42 21.56 -13.77
C ILE A 573 29.53 22.61 -14.88
N LEU A 574 30.57 22.51 -15.70
CA LEU A 574 30.78 23.45 -16.80
C LEU A 574 29.62 23.39 -17.80
N ALA A 575 29.11 22.20 -18.10
CA ALA A 575 27.94 22.01 -18.97
C ALA A 575 26.67 22.66 -18.40
N ILE A 576 26.36 22.44 -17.11
CA ILE A 576 25.18 23.04 -16.49
C ILE A 576 25.32 24.55 -16.25
N LEU A 577 26.52 25.10 -16.17
CA LEU A 577 26.76 26.55 -16.16
C LEU A 577 26.60 27.17 -17.56
N ALA A 578 26.99 26.45 -18.62
CA ALA A 578 26.96 26.92 -20.01
C ALA A 578 25.56 26.86 -20.68
N ARG A 579 24.63 26.08 -20.11
CA ARG A 579 23.23 26.03 -20.57
C ARG A 579 22.57 27.41 -20.40
N THR A 580 21.48 27.61 -21.14
CA THR A 580 20.59 28.76 -20.92
C THR A 580 19.89 28.61 -19.57
N GLN A 581 19.97 29.64 -18.74
CA GLN A 581 19.45 29.67 -17.38
C GLN A 581 18.11 30.43 -17.34
N SER A 582 17.27 30.12 -16.35
CA SER A 582 16.13 30.97 -15.97
C SER A 582 16.44 31.74 -14.68
N ALA A 583 15.64 32.77 -14.40
CA ALA A 583 15.69 33.50 -13.12
C ALA A 583 15.64 32.54 -11.91
N SER A 584 14.71 31.57 -11.93
CA SER A 584 14.58 30.57 -10.87
C SER A 584 15.84 29.70 -10.73
N SER A 585 16.48 29.33 -11.84
CA SER A 585 17.71 28.53 -11.79
C SER A 585 18.90 29.33 -11.25
N LEU A 586 19.03 30.61 -11.60
CA LEU A 586 20.07 31.49 -11.07
C LEU A 586 19.86 31.78 -9.58
N LYS A 587 18.61 31.95 -9.16
CA LYS A 587 18.23 32.00 -7.74
C LYS A 587 18.68 30.73 -7.03
N THR A 588 18.41 29.54 -7.59
CA THR A 588 18.87 28.28 -7.01
C THR A 588 20.40 28.24 -6.92
N LEU A 589 21.12 28.67 -7.96
CA LEU A 589 22.59 28.73 -7.94
C LEU A 589 23.12 29.63 -6.81
N LEU A 590 22.51 30.80 -6.59
CA LEU A 590 22.96 31.76 -5.57
C LEU A 590 22.57 31.35 -4.14
N ARG A 591 21.40 30.73 -3.95
CA ARG A 591 20.83 30.45 -2.62
C ARG A 591 20.92 29.00 -2.16
N SER A 592 21.17 28.08 -3.08
CA SER A 592 21.40 26.66 -2.80
C SER A 592 22.25 26.04 -3.92
N PRO A 593 23.56 26.36 -4.02
CA PRO A 593 24.46 25.75 -5.01
C PRO A 593 24.38 24.21 -5.01
N LEU A 594 24.27 23.60 -3.83
CA LEU A 594 24.03 22.17 -3.66
C LEU A 594 22.73 21.70 -4.34
N GLY A 595 21.61 22.41 -4.12
CA GLY A 595 20.34 22.13 -4.78
C GLY A 595 20.38 22.35 -6.29
N PHE A 596 21.16 23.33 -6.77
CA PHE A 596 21.40 23.57 -8.20
C PHE A 596 22.11 22.38 -8.84
N LEU A 597 23.15 21.84 -8.18
CA LEU A 597 23.83 20.62 -8.61
C LEU A 597 22.85 19.46 -8.70
N TRP A 598 22.09 19.18 -7.64
CA TRP A 598 21.16 18.05 -7.64
C TRP A 598 20.10 18.15 -8.74
N ARG A 599 19.50 19.32 -8.90
CA ARG A 599 18.42 19.54 -9.88
C ARG A 599 18.92 19.48 -11.32
N TYR A 600 20.02 20.15 -11.63
CA TYR A 600 20.42 20.38 -13.02
C TYR A 600 21.56 19.46 -13.48
N ALA A 601 22.39 18.95 -12.56
CA ALA A 601 23.43 17.98 -12.89
C ALA A 601 22.91 16.55 -12.77
N PHE A 602 22.21 16.20 -11.68
CA PHE A 602 21.68 14.84 -11.47
C PHE A 602 20.25 14.65 -11.97
N GLY A 603 19.54 15.73 -12.33
CA GLY A 603 18.16 15.64 -12.80
C GLY A 603 17.16 15.23 -11.71
N TRP A 604 17.51 15.43 -10.44
CA TRP A 604 16.63 15.09 -9.32
C TRP A 604 15.43 16.03 -9.29
N LYS A 605 14.25 15.45 -9.03
CA LYS A 605 12.97 16.14 -8.93
C LYS A 605 12.25 15.67 -7.66
N SER A 606 11.47 16.54 -7.05
CA SER A 606 10.53 16.12 -6.02
C SER A 606 9.51 15.16 -6.62
N PRO A 607 9.05 14.14 -5.86
CA PRO A 607 7.90 13.35 -6.26
C PRO A 607 6.68 14.27 -6.44
N GLN A 608 5.94 14.13 -7.54
CA GLN A 608 4.69 14.87 -7.73
C GLN A 608 3.65 14.41 -6.69
N SER A 609 2.80 15.35 -6.24
CA SER A 609 1.72 15.06 -5.30
C SER A 609 0.63 14.17 -5.93
N SER A 610 -0.24 13.63 -5.09
CA SER A 610 -1.35 12.71 -5.39
C SER A 610 -2.05 13.00 -6.73
N ALA A 611 -2.41 11.93 -7.47
CA ALA A 611 -3.27 12.01 -8.65
C ALA A 611 -4.66 12.62 -8.34
N GLU A 612 -5.07 12.70 -7.09
CA GLU A 612 -6.30 13.36 -6.64
C GLU A 612 -5.93 14.32 -5.49
N PRO A 613 -5.55 15.57 -5.79
CA PRO A 613 -5.21 16.56 -4.78
C PRO A 613 -6.49 17.07 -4.12
N LEU A 614 -6.47 17.28 -2.79
CA LEU A 614 -7.61 17.92 -2.11
C LEU A 614 -7.69 19.42 -2.42
N VAL A 615 -6.55 20.07 -2.64
CA VAL A 615 -6.39 21.48 -3.02
C VAL A 615 -5.20 21.57 -3.97
N LEU A 616 -5.22 22.50 -4.92
CA LEU A 616 -4.02 22.79 -5.70
C LEU A 616 -2.91 23.30 -4.78
N ASP A 617 -1.67 22.83 -5.01
CA ASP A 617 -0.52 23.43 -4.34
C ASP A 617 -0.30 24.86 -4.83
N ALA A 618 0.55 25.61 -4.12
CA ALA A 618 0.76 27.03 -4.40
C ALA A 618 1.34 27.27 -5.80
N LEU A 619 2.13 26.33 -6.34
CA LEU A 619 2.73 26.43 -7.67
C LEU A 619 1.66 26.24 -8.74
N ALA A 620 0.87 25.17 -8.64
CA ALA A 620 -0.23 24.87 -9.55
C ALA A 620 -1.31 25.97 -9.53
N ALA A 621 -1.63 26.51 -8.35
CA ALA A 621 -2.54 27.65 -8.23
C ALA A 621 -1.96 28.92 -8.89
N GLY A 622 -0.66 29.16 -8.74
CA GLY A 622 0.06 30.21 -9.46
C GLY A 622 -0.05 30.04 -10.97
N ASP A 623 0.40 28.91 -11.50
CA ASP A 623 0.35 28.57 -12.93
C ASP A 623 -1.04 28.80 -13.53
N LEU A 624 -2.10 28.37 -12.83
CA LEU A 624 -3.48 28.56 -13.27
C LEU A 624 -3.85 30.05 -13.40
N ILE A 625 -3.42 30.89 -12.45
CA ILE A 625 -3.64 32.34 -12.49
C ILE A 625 -2.88 32.96 -13.67
N HIS A 626 -1.62 32.57 -13.90
CA HIS A 626 -0.81 33.08 -15.02
C HIS A 626 -1.43 32.72 -16.39
N LEU A 627 -1.90 31.48 -16.57
CA LEU A 627 -2.58 31.06 -17.80
C LEU A 627 -3.85 31.88 -18.07
N VAL A 628 -4.65 32.15 -17.03
CA VAL A 628 -5.87 32.98 -17.15
C VAL A 628 -5.51 34.44 -17.49
N LEU A 629 -4.49 35.00 -16.83
CA LEU A 629 -4.03 36.38 -17.08
C LEU A 629 -3.57 36.58 -18.52
N ASP A 630 -2.72 35.68 -19.01
CA ASP A 630 -2.20 35.71 -20.37
C ASP A 630 -3.32 35.67 -21.41
N ARG A 631 -4.26 34.72 -21.24
CA ARG A 631 -5.38 34.58 -22.17
C ARG A 631 -6.34 35.78 -22.12
N ALA A 632 -6.69 36.26 -20.94
CA ALA A 632 -7.56 37.43 -20.79
C ALA A 632 -6.91 38.68 -21.40
N LEU A 633 -5.61 38.88 -21.20
CA LEU A 633 -4.87 40.00 -21.77
C LEU A 633 -4.88 39.98 -23.30
N ARG A 634 -4.64 38.82 -23.92
CA ARG A 634 -4.69 38.65 -25.38
C ARG A 634 -6.08 38.95 -25.95
N ASN A 635 -7.13 38.52 -25.27
CA ASN A 635 -8.51 38.79 -25.68
C ASN A 635 -8.79 40.31 -25.64
N LEU A 636 -8.32 41.02 -24.61
CA LEU A 636 -8.47 42.47 -24.48
C LEU A 636 -7.68 43.23 -25.56
N GLU A 637 -6.46 42.82 -25.84
CA GLU A 637 -5.64 43.45 -26.88
C GLU A 637 -6.23 43.28 -28.28
N THR A 638 -6.89 42.16 -28.55
CA THR A 638 -7.64 41.94 -29.80
C THR A 638 -8.90 42.82 -29.88
N ALA A 639 -9.48 43.21 -28.74
CA ALA A 639 -10.73 43.95 -28.62
C ALA A 639 -10.57 45.46 -28.39
N GLY A 640 -9.38 46.02 -28.63
CA GLY A 640 -9.12 47.46 -28.54
C GLY A 640 -8.02 47.88 -27.55
N GLY A 641 -7.34 46.92 -26.92
CA GLY A 641 -6.23 47.18 -26.00
C GLY A 641 -6.66 47.25 -24.55
N LEU A 642 -5.83 46.74 -23.64
CA LEU A 642 -6.10 46.83 -22.19
C LEU A 642 -6.20 48.29 -21.73
N ALA A 643 -5.40 49.20 -22.31
CA ALA A 643 -5.37 50.62 -21.95
C ALA A 643 -6.69 51.36 -22.22
N SER A 644 -7.56 50.83 -23.09
CA SER A 644 -8.88 51.41 -23.39
C SER A 644 -10.05 50.62 -22.77
N ALA A 645 -9.76 49.48 -22.14
CA ALA A 645 -10.76 48.59 -21.57
C ALA A 645 -11.32 49.14 -20.25
N ASN A 646 -12.65 49.12 -20.11
CA ASN A 646 -13.30 49.42 -18.83
C ASN A 646 -13.42 48.16 -17.94
N ALA A 647 -13.85 48.33 -16.69
CA ALA A 647 -13.99 47.24 -15.73
C ALA A 647 -14.86 46.08 -16.26
N ALA A 648 -15.97 46.39 -16.95
CA ALA A 648 -16.87 45.37 -17.49
C ALA A 648 -16.21 44.55 -18.63
N ALA A 649 -15.40 45.20 -19.47
CA ALA A 649 -14.63 44.53 -20.51
C ALA A 649 -13.56 43.59 -19.92
N ILE A 650 -12.85 44.05 -18.88
CA ILE A 650 -11.85 43.23 -18.16
C ILE A 650 -12.53 42.02 -17.50
N GLU A 651 -13.64 42.23 -16.78
CA GLU A 651 -14.40 41.15 -16.13
C GLU A 651 -14.91 40.12 -17.14
N GLY A 652 -15.38 40.57 -18.30
CA GLY A 652 -15.83 39.71 -19.40
C GLY A 652 -14.69 38.87 -19.98
N ALA A 653 -13.55 39.49 -20.27
CA ALA A 653 -12.39 38.79 -20.83
C ALA A 653 -11.79 37.78 -19.85
N VAL A 654 -11.74 38.09 -18.55
CA VAL A 654 -11.28 37.16 -17.52
C VAL A 654 -12.25 35.98 -17.36
N ALA A 655 -13.56 36.21 -17.41
CA ALA A 655 -14.54 35.13 -17.34
C ALA A 655 -14.37 34.12 -18.49
N GLU A 656 -14.26 34.62 -19.72
CA GLU A 656 -14.01 33.78 -20.90
C GLU A 656 -12.67 33.02 -20.81
N ALA A 657 -11.62 33.68 -20.29
CA ALA A 657 -10.32 33.05 -20.10
C ALA A 657 -10.37 31.92 -19.05
N VAL A 658 -11.05 32.13 -17.92
CA VAL A 658 -11.24 31.09 -16.87
C VAL A 658 -12.00 29.88 -17.44
N ASP A 659 -13.07 30.12 -18.20
CA ASP A 659 -13.86 29.04 -18.79
C ASP A 659 -13.01 28.20 -19.75
N SER A 660 -12.19 28.82 -20.58
CA SER A 660 -11.33 28.07 -21.50
C SER A 660 -10.15 27.38 -20.81
N VAL A 661 -9.44 28.07 -19.90
CA VAL A 661 -8.26 27.51 -19.23
C VAL A 661 -8.65 26.36 -18.29
N SER A 662 -9.83 26.44 -17.64
CA SER A 662 -10.32 25.35 -16.79
C SER A 662 -10.59 24.07 -17.60
N LEU A 663 -11.19 24.19 -18.80
CA LEU A 663 -11.41 23.04 -19.69
C LEU A 663 -10.11 22.34 -20.10
N ASP A 664 -9.08 23.13 -20.44
CA ASP A 664 -7.75 22.62 -20.81
C ASP A 664 -7.09 21.96 -19.58
N TRP A 665 -7.11 22.64 -18.43
CA TRP A 665 -6.54 22.16 -17.17
C TRP A 665 -7.14 20.82 -16.74
N GLU A 666 -8.47 20.70 -16.73
CA GLU A 666 -9.17 19.47 -16.38
C GLU A 666 -8.86 18.30 -17.32
N SER A 667 -8.38 18.58 -18.53
CA SER A 667 -8.08 17.56 -19.53
C SER A 667 -6.66 17.00 -19.43
N GLU A 668 -5.78 17.71 -18.72
CA GLU A 668 -4.33 17.43 -18.67
C GLU A 668 -3.81 17.23 -17.25
N ARG A 669 -4.44 17.85 -16.24
CA ARG A 669 -3.93 17.97 -14.88
C ARG A 669 -4.96 17.48 -13.86
N PRO A 670 -4.50 17.06 -12.67
CA PRO A 670 -5.40 16.74 -11.58
C PRO A 670 -6.13 17.98 -11.08
N ILE A 671 -7.40 17.81 -10.71
CA ILE A 671 -8.22 18.84 -10.08
C ILE A 671 -8.67 18.41 -8.68
N PRO A 672 -8.89 19.38 -7.77
CA PRO A 672 -9.62 19.16 -6.52
C PRO A 672 -11.05 18.65 -6.74
N PRO A 673 -11.72 18.14 -5.69
CA PRO A 673 -13.16 17.89 -5.72
C PRO A 673 -13.93 19.13 -6.22
N ASN A 674 -14.98 18.92 -7.01
CA ASN A 674 -15.69 19.99 -7.75
C ASN A 674 -15.98 21.24 -6.90
N VAL A 675 -16.45 21.08 -5.67
CA VAL A 675 -16.76 22.23 -4.77
C VAL A 675 -15.52 23.10 -4.48
N ILE A 676 -14.36 22.46 -4.30
CA ILE A 676 -13.08 23.17 -4.07
C ILE A 676 -12.56 23.74 -5.39
N TRP A 677 -12.75 23.01 -6.49
CA TRP A 677 -12.36 23.47 -7.82
C TRP A 677 -13.11 24.72 -8.24
N ASP A 678 -14.44 24.74 -8.11
CA ASP A 678 -15.29 25.90 -8.39
C ASP A 678 -14.87 27.12 -7.55
N ARG A 679 -14.56 26.91 -6.26
CA ARG A 679 -14.04 27.97 -5.40
C ARG A 679 -12.68 28.48 -5.86
N THR A 680 -11.79 27.57 -6.28
CA THR A 680 -10.46 27.90 -6.80
C THR A 680 -10.59 28.76 -8.07
N LEU A 681 -11.45 28.38 -9.01
CA LEU A 681 -11.71 29.16 -10.22
C LEU A 681 -12.32 30.53 -9.91
N ALA A 682 -13.19 30.64 -8.90
CA ALA A 682 -13.72 31.91 -8.45
C ALA A 682 -12.62 32.83 -7.87
N ASP A 683 -11.70 32.27 -7.06
CA ASP A 683 -10.56 33.01 -6.51
C ASP A 683 -9.57 33.43 -7.63
N VAL A 684 -9.33 32.56 -8.63
CA VAL A 684 -8.53 32.88 -9.83
C VAL A 684 -9.17 34.02 -10.61
N ARG A 685 -10.48 33.97 -10.86
CA ARG A 685 -11.23 35.04 -11.56
C ARG A 685 -11.09 36.38 -10.85
N LEU A 686 -11.23 36.39 -9.53
CA LEU A 686 -11.09 37.61 -8.72
C LEU A 686 -9.67 38.19 -8.82
N LEU A 687 -8.64 37.35 -8.60
CA LEU A 687 -7.25 37.79 -8.62
C LEU A 687 -6.79 38.25 -10.01
N ALA A 688 -7.20 37.55 -11.07
CA ALA A 688 -6.87 37.94 -12.43
C ALA A 688 -7.52 39.28 -12.82
N GLY A 689 -8.79 39.48 -12.43
CA GLY A 689 -9.48 40.76 -12.60
C GLY A 689 -8.78 41.90 -11.86
N GLN A 690 -8.40 41.69 -10.60
CA GLN A 690 -7.65 42.68 -9.82
C GLN A 690 -6.28 43.02 -10.44
N ALA A 691 -5.57 42.02 -10.95
CA ALA A 691 -4.25 42.21 -11.55
C ALA A 691 -4.29 42.98 -12.89
N LEU A 692 -5.30 42.75 -13.73
CA LEU A 692 -5.46 43.47 -15.00
C LEU A 692 -6.04 44.87 -14.80
N ALA A 693 -6.92 45.06 -13.80
CA ALA A 693 -7.46 46.36 -13.43
C ALA A 693 -6.48 47.23 -12.63
N TYR A 694 -5.34 46.67 -12.19
CA TYR A 694 -4.33 47.42 -11.45
C TYR A 694 -3.68 48.48 -12.33
N GLY A 695 -3.80 49.75 -11.92
CA GLY A 695 -3.44 50.89 -12.73
C GLY A 695 -2.50 51.84 -12.00
N ASP A 696 -1.30 51.99 -12.54
CA ASP A 696 -0.53 53.23 -12.48
C ASP A 696 0.27 53.41 -13.78
N ALA A 697 0.23 54.64 -14.32
CA ALA A 697 0.76 55.13 -15.60
C ALA A 697 0.24 54.40 -16.87
N HIS A 698 -0.90 54.85 -17.42
CA HIS A 698 -1.29 54.51 -18.79
C HIS A 698 -0.28 55.12 -19.77
N LEU A 699 0.53 54.27 -20.41
CA LEU A 699 1.40 54.70 -21.48
C LEU A 699 0.53 55.09 -22.70
N PRO A 700 0.66 56.30 -23.26
CA PRO A 700 -0.15 56.71 -24.40
C PRO A 700 0.04 55.77 -25.60
N GLY A 701 -1.08 55.27 -26.14
CA GLY A 701 -1.06 54.35 -27.29
C GLY A 701 -0.33 53.03 -27.03
N SER A 702 -0.23 52.59 -25.78
CA SER A 702 0.53 51.39 -25.44
C SER A 702 -0.13 50.11 -25.88
N ARG A 703 0.72 49.12 -26.19
CA ARG A 703 0.31 47.73 -26.42
C ARG A 703 0.82 46.84 -25.29
N SER A 704 -0.05 45.98 -24.79
CA SER A 704 0.28 45.06 -23.69
C SER A 704 0.54 43.66 -24.25
N TYR A 705 1.49 42.95 -23.66
CA TYR A 705 1.85 41.59 -24.06
C TYR A 705 1.93 40.71 -22.80
N GLY A 706 1.31 39.54 -22.86
CA GLY A 706 1.31 38.54 -21.78
C GLY A 706 2.26 37.38 -22.06
N GLU A 707 2.90 36.85 -21.02
CA GLU A 707 3.78 35.68 -21.07
C GLU A 707 4.82 35.78 -22.21
N VAL A 708 5.52 36.91 -22.28
CA VAL A 708 6.38 37.26 -23.41
C VAL A 708 7.68 36.44 -23.37
N PRO A 709 7.93 35.57 -24.36
CA PRO A 709 9.15 34.77 -24.40
C PRO A 709 10.37 35.64 -24.75
N PHE A 710 11.53 35.30 -24.18
CA PHE A 710 12.82 35.88 -24.53
C PHE A 710 13.95 34.87 -24.46
N GLY A 711 15.08 35.15 -25.11
CA GLY A 711 16.32 34.38 -24.94
C GLY A 711 16.33 32.99 -25.57
N GLY A 712 15.44 32.74 -26.53
CA GLY A 712 15.25 31.44 -27.18
C GLY A 712 14.11 30.59 -26.60
N SER A 713 13.30 31.11 -25.68
CA SER A 713 12.05 30.45 -25.24
C SER A 713 11.05 30.36 -26.40
N GLU A 714 10.35 29.22 -26.50
CA GLU A 714 9.31 29.04 -27.50
C GLU A 714 8.07 29.91 -27.21
N PRO A 715 7.46 30.55 -28.22
CA PRO A 715 6.22 31.27 -28.02
C PRO A 715 5.07 30.36 -27.57
N LYS A 716 4.37 30.76 -26.49
CA LYS A 716 3.17 30.05 -26.00
C LYS A 716 1.92 30.28 -26.86
N SER A 717 1.99 31.17 -27.86
CA SER A 717 0.89 31.42 -28.79
C SER A 717 1.39 31.99 -30.12
N THR A 718 0.48 32.08 -31.09
CA THR A 718 0.71 32.73 -32.40
C THR A 718 0.53 34.24 -32.35
N ALA A 719 0.34 34.84 -31.17
CA ALA A 719 0.21 36.28 -31.03
C ALA A 719 1.51 36.99 -31.45
N GLU A 720 1.37 38.18 -32.04
CA GLU A 720 2.52 38.99 -32.43
C GLU A 720 3.29 39.43 -31.17
N LEU A 721 4.61 39.22 -31.21
CA LEU A 721 5.53 39.53 -30.13
C LEU A 721 6.19 40.90 -30.34
N PRO A 722 6.61 41.57 -29.25
CA PRO A 722 7.30 42.86 -29.35
C PRO A 722 8.72 42.75 -29.96
N TRP A 723 9.26 41.53 -30.07
CA TRP A 723 10.58 41.24 -30.62
C TRP A 723 10.66 39.79 -31.14
N ASP A 724 11.77 39.44 -31.79
CA ASP A 724 12.12 38.06 -32.13
C ASP A 724 12.59 37.31 -30.87
N ALA A 725 11.78 36.36 -30.41
CA ALA A 725 12.04 35.57 -29.20
C ALA A 725 13.26 34.63 -29.32
N SER A 726 13.73 34.34 -30.54
CA SER A 726 14.90 33.49 -30.79
C SER A 726 16.23 34.18 -30.47
N LEU A 727 16.21 35.52 -30.35
CA LEU A 727 17.40 36.30 -30.03
C LEU A 727 17.93 35.93 -28.63
N PRO A 728 19.23 35.58 -28.51
CA PRO A 728 19.81 35.20 -27.22
C PRO A 728 19.99 36.43 -26.32
N VAL A 729 19.59 36.31 -25.06
CA VAL A 729 19.86 37.33 -24.04
C VAL A 729 21.04 36.87 -23.19
N THR A 730 22.17 37.56 -23.32
CA THR A 730 23.42 37.23 -22.60
C THR A 730 23.69 38.28 -21.54
N ILE A 731 23.84 37.84 -20.28
CA ILE A 731 24.20 38.75 -19.18
C ILE A 731 25.69 39.13 -19.33
N PRO A 732 26.02 40.42 -19.50
CA PRO A 732 27.38 40.88 -19.73
C PRO A 732 28.34 40.37 -18.65
N ASP A 733 29.55 39.99 -19.06
CA ASP A 733 30.66 39.61 -18.18
C ASP A 733 30.40 38.51 -17.14
N THR A 734 29.34 37.72 -17.29
CA THR A 734 29.04 36.54 -16.46
C THR A 734 29.14 35.22 -17.25
N GLY A 735 29.03 35.29 -18.58
CA GLY A 735 28.95 34.12 -19.45
C GLY A 735 27.63 33.34 -19.35
N PHE A 736 26.61 33.89 -18.67
CA PHE A 736 25.28 33.28 -18.61
C PHE A 736 24.39 33.80 -19.73
N ARG A 737 23.68 32.87 -20.37
CA ARG A 737 22.54 33.16 -21.23
C ARG A 737 21.27 32.94 -20.43
N VAL A 738 20.30 33.83 -20.56
CA VAL A 738 19.02 33.73 -19.87
C VAL A 738 17.86 33.63 -20.84
N ALA A 739 16.88 32.83 -20.48
CA ALA A 739 15.60 32.71 -21.16
C ALA A 739 14.48 32.58 -20.14
N GLY A 740 13.28 32.96 -20.55
CA GLY A 740 12.09 32.88 -19.70
C GLY A 740 10.88 33.47 -20.38
N TYR A 741 9.89 33.79 -19.55
CA TYR A 741 8.65 34.46 -19.92
C TYR A 741 8.47 35.65 -18.99
N ILE A 742 8.17 36.82 -19.55
CA ILE A 742 7.80 38.01 -18.79
C ILE A 742 6.27 38.00 -18.66
N ASP A 743 5.75 37.99 -17.44
CA ASP A 743 4.31 37.79 -17.24
C ASP A 743 3.47 38.86 -17.93
N ARG A 744 3.85 40.14 -17.80
CA ARG A 744 3.27 41.25 -18.55
C ARG A 744 4.31 42.30 -18.93
N LEU A 745 4.24 42.75 -20.17
CA LEU A 745 5.03 43.84 -20.73
C LEU A 745 4.10 44.84 -21.44
N ASP A 746 4.13 46.11 -21.02
CA ASP A 746 3.43 47.19 -21.71
C ASP A 746 4.45 48.08 -22.42
N VAL A 747 4.32 48.28 -23.73
CA VAL A 747 5.23 49.12 -24.54
C VAL A 747 4.48 50.34 -25.05
N ALA A 748 5.03 51.54 -24.83
CA ALA A 748 4.43 52.79 -25.32
C ALA A 748 4.34 52.81 -26.86
N GLY A 749 3.34 53.51 -27.41
CA GLY A 749 3.14 53.56 -28.86
C GLY A 749 4.29 54.21 -29.65
N ASP A 750 5.11 55.02 -28.98
CA ASP A 750 6.34 55.62 -29.54
C ASP A 750 7.62 54.80 -29.26
N GLY A 751 7.50 53.66 -28.58
CA GLY A 751 8.61 52.78 -28.21
C GLY A 751 9.54 53.34 -27.12
N SER A 752 9.29 54.52 -26.57
CA SER A 752 10.21 55.21 -25.65
C SER A 752 10.23 54.64 -24.23
N ARG A 753 9.16 53.93 -23.83
CA ARG A 753 8.94 53.44 -22.46
C ARG A 753 8.37 52.03 -22.46
N ALA A 754 8.82 51.22 -21.51
CA ALA A 754 8.31 49.88 -21.25
C ALA A 754 8.02 49.66 -19.76
N LEU A 755 6.89 49.04 -19.43
CA LEU A 755 6.53 48.61 -18.07
C LEU A 755 6.57 47.09 -18.01
N VAL A 756 7.33 46.55 -17.05
CA VAL A 756 7.50 45.11 -16.81
C VAL A 756 6.82 44.77 -15.50
N ARG A 757 5.87 43.83 -15.53
CA ARG A 757 5.14 43.39 -14.33
C ARG A 757 5.29 41.89 -14.15
N ASP A 758 5.73 41.50 -12.96
CA ASP A 758 5.82 40.10 -12.50
C ASP A 758 4.75 39.88 -11.44
N TYR A 759 3.80 38.99 -11.71
CA TYR A 759 2.64 38.76 -10.86
C TYR A 759 3.00 37.82 -9.71
N LYS A 760 2.63 38.19 -8.48
CA LYS A 760 2.86 37.39 -7.27
C LYS A 760 1.55 37.07 -6.56
N THR A 761 1.27 35.78 -6.44
CA THR A 761 0.05 35.24 -5.82
C THR A 761 0.19 34.98 -4.32
N GLY A 762 1.43 35.01 -3.81
CA GLY A 762 1.77 34.81 -2.39
C GLY A 762 1.62 36.08 -1.54
N LYS A 763 2.07 36.00 -0.28
CA LYS A 763 2.11 37.17 0.61
C LYS A 763 3.25 38.12 0.20
N PRO A 764 3.03 39.45 0.26
CA PRO A 764 4.09 40.40 0.03
C PRO A 764 5.13 40.40 1.15
N PRO A 765 6.34 40.89 0.87
CA PRO A 765 7.35 41.14 1.89
C PRO A 765 6.87 42.21 2.88
N LYS A 766 7.47 42.23 4.09
CA LYS A 766 7.11 43.19 5.15
C LYS A 766 7.63 44.62 4.92
N GLY A 767 8.44 44.84 3.89
CA GLY A 767 9.05 46.11 3.53
C GLY A 767 9.44 46.12 2.05
N GLU A 768 10.04 47.22 1.60
CA GLU A 768 10.63 47.32 0.26
C GLU A 768 11.78 46.33 0.13
N ILE A 769 11.85 45.65 -1.02
CA ILE A 769 12.89 44.66 -1.32
C ILE A 769 13.54 44.96 -2.66
N ARG A 770 14.87 44.81 -2.75
CA ARG A 770 15.60 44.84 -4.02
C ARG A 770 15.93 43.43 -4.48
N LEU A 771 16.80 42.71 -3.77
CA LEU A 771 17.21 41.34 -4.10
C LEU A 771 16.68 40.29 -3.11
N ASN A 772 16.25 40.69 -1.91
CA ASN A 772 15.70 39.81 -0.87
C ASN A 772 16.59 38.59 -0.59
N GLY A 773 17.88 38.83 -0.36
CA GLY A 773 18.91 37.82 -0.17
C GLY A 773 19.24 37.03 -1.45
N GLY A 774 18.93 37.56 -2.62
CA GLY A 774 18.98 36.84 -3.90
C GLY A 774 17.76 35.94 -4.17
N ARG A 775 16.66 36.12 -3.43
CA ARG A 775 15.38 35.41 -3.71
C ARG A 775 14.61 36.04 -4.87
N GLU A 776 14.83 37.32 -5.09
CA GLU A 776 14.19 38.12 -6.13
C GLU A 776 15.26 38.53 -7.15
N LEU A 777 15.18 37.92 -8.33
CA LEU A 777 16.04 38.27 -9.48
C LEU A 777 15.18 38.56 -10.72
N GLN A 778 13.87 38.31 -10.64
CA GLN A 778 12.98 38.27 -11.79
C GLN A 778 12.80 39.67 -12.37
N ARG A 779 12.46 40.67 -11.54
CA ARG A 779 12.27 42.05 -12.02
C ARG A 779 13.49 42.58 -12.74
N CYS A 780 14.66 42.43 -12.12
CA CYS A 780 15.90 42.95 -12.69
C CYS A 780 16.29 42.21 -13.98
N LEU A 781 16.17 40.87 -14.02
CA LEU A 781 16.47 40.10 -15.22
C LEU A 781 15.46 40.35 -16.36
N TYR A 782 14.19 40.57 -16.04
CA TYR A 782 13.17 40.94 -17.03
C TYR A 782 13.41 42.35 -17.57
N ALA A 783 13.71 43.33 -16.71
CA ALA A 783 14.10 44.68 -17.13
C ALA A 783 15.32 44.64 -18.05
N PHE A 784 16.34 43.85 -17.69
CA PHE A 784 17.51 43.64 -18.52
C PHE A 784 17.18 43.02 -19.89
N ALA A 785 16.36 41.96 -19.91
CA ALA A 785 15.96 41.31 -21.16
C ALA A 785 15.22 42.28 -22.09
N VAL A 786 14.32 43.10 -21.55
CA VAL A 786 13.60 44.14 -22.30
C VAL A 786 14.58 45.18 -22.86
N LYS A 787 15.54 45.65 -22.06
CA LYS A 787 16.58 46.59 -22.52
C LYS A 787 17.45 46.00 -23.61
N ALA A 788 17.86 44.74 -23.46
CA ALA A 788 18.70 44.03 -24.43
C ALA A 788 18.00 43.81 -25.78
N LEU A 789 16.67 43.67 -25.79
CA LEU A 789 15.88 43.35 -26.99
C LEU A 789 15.25 44.58 -27.66
N LEU A 790 14.83 45.59 -26.89
CA LEU A 790 14.27 46.83 -27.42
C LEU A 790 15.31 47.96 -27.58
N GLY A 791 16.46 47.85 -26.92
CA GLY A 791 17.58 48.78 -27.02
C GLY A 791 17.71 49.77 -25.86
N ASP A 792 18.89 50.39 -25.76
CA ASP A 792 19.29 51.22 -24.62
C ASP A 792 18.51 52.53 -24.43
N HIS A 793 17.75 52.93 -25.46
CA HIS A 793 16.98 54.17 -25.48
C HIS A 793 15.62 54.05 -24.76
N VAL A 794 15.20 52.83 -24.41
CA VAL A 794 13.91 52.57 -23.75
C VAL A 794 14.03 52.77 -22.25
N VAL A 795 13.16 53.60 -21.67
CA VAL A 795 13.06 53.77 -20.21
C VAL A 795 12.18 52.66 -19.64
N ILE A 796 12.73 51.87 -18.71
CA ILE A 796 12.08 50.67 -18.17
C ILE A 796 11.69 50.89 -16.71
N SER A 797 10.44 50.56 -16.38
CA SER A 797 9.99 50.40 -15.00
C SER A 797 9.60 48.95 -14.78
N ALA A 798 10.20 48.29 -13.79
CA ALA A 798 9.94 46.90 -13.48
C ALA A 798 9.41 46.75 -12.06
N SER A 799 8.37 45.95 -11.87
CA SER A 799 7.67 45.85 -10.59
C SER A 799 7.15 44.44 -10.27
N LEU A 800 6.96 44.18 -8.98
CA LEU A 800 6.25 43.01 -8.46
C LEU A 800 4.85 43.45 -8.09
N LEU A 801 3.85 42.91 -8.79
CA LEU A 801 2.47 43.17 -8.44
C LEU A 801 1.93 42.02 -7.59
N TYR A 802 1.41 42.36 -6.41
CA TYR A 802 0.69 41.46 -5.50
C TYR A 802 -0.82 41.77 -5.59
N PRO A 803 -1.59 41.10 -6.48
CA PRO A 803 -2.96 41.52 -6.80
C PRO A 803 -3.90 41.43 -5.59
N ARG A 804 -3.65 40.45 -4.71
CA ARG A 804 -4.46 40.21 -3.51
C ARG A 804 -4.45 41.38 -2.53
N GLU A 805 -3.34 42.10 -2.44
CA GLU A 805 -3.15 43.23 -1.52
C GLU A 805 -3.12 44.58 -2.25
N ALA A 806 -3.28 44.58 -3.59
CA ALA A 806 -3.16 45.75 -4.45
C ALA A 806 -1.84 46.52 -4.21
N LEU A 807 -0.74 45.79 -4.03
CA LEU A 807 0.59 46.34 -3.75
C LEU A 807 1.51 46.14 -4.96
N ASP A 808 2.08 47.23 -5.46
CA ASP A 808 3.09 47.24 -6.53
C ASP A 808 4.44 47.69 -5.97
N LEU A 809 5.43 46.80 -6.03
CA LEU A 809 6.79 47.10 -5.57
C LEU A 809 7.67 47.38 -6.78
N GLN A 810 7.91 48.65 -7.07
CA GLN A 810 8.78 49.09 -8.16
C GLN A 810 10.26 48.91 -7.80
N LEU A 811 11.08 48.74 -8.83
CA LEU A 811 12.53 48.73 -8.72
C LEU A 811 13.07 50.11 -9.09
N ASP A 812 13.56 50.87 -8.11
CA ASP A 812 13.96 52.27 -8.28
C ASP A 812 15.11 52.49 -9.29
N ASP A 813 16.14 51.63 -9.25
CA ASP A 813 17.27 51.67 -10.18
C ASP A 813 17.59 50.26 -10.71
N PRO A 814 16.96 49.86 -11.84
CA PRO A 814 17.21 48.57 -12.47
C PRO A 814 18.64 48.39 -12.97
N GLU A 815 19.33 49.47 -13.35
CA GLU A 815 20.69 49.40 -13.92
C GLU A 815 21.74 49.18 -12.85
N ALA A 816 21.67 49.93 -11.74
CA ALA A 816 22.54 49.70 -10.59
C ALA A 816 22.33 48.31 -9.99
N THR A 817 21.07 47.87 -9.91
CA THR A 817 20.73 46.53 -9.40
C THR A 817 21.25 45.42 -10.32
N LEU A 818 21.24 45.64 -11.64
CA LEU A 818 21.82 44.70 -12.60
C LEU A 818 23.35 44.59 -12.43
N ALA A 819 24.04 45.71 -12.25
CA ALA A 819 25.49 45.72 -12.02
C ALA A 819 25.87 44.92 -10.76
N GLU A 820 25.08 45.06 -9.70
CA GLU A 820 25.22 44.29 -8.45
C GLU A 820 24.98 42.79 -8.66
N ILE A 821 23.90 42.41 -9.37
CA ILE A 821 23.63 41.00 -9.71
C ILE A 821 24.75 40.39 -10.57
N ILE A 822 25.31 41.14 -11.54
CA ILE A 822 26.41 40.68 -12.40
C ILE A 822 27.62 40.27 -11.56
N GLN A 823 27.95 41.05 -10.53
CA GLN A 823 29.05 40.73 -9.61
C GLN A 823 28.81 39.39 -8.90
N HIS A 824 27.62 39.21 -8.30
CA HIS A 824 27.29 37.98 -7.59
C HIS A 824 27.21 36.76 -8.52
N LEU A 825 26.66 36.91 -9.73
CA LEU A 825 26.59 35.83 -10.71
C LEU A 825 27.98 35.42 -11.21
N ARG A 826 28.89 36.38 -11.42
CA ARG A 826 30.28 36.07 -11.79
C ARG A 826 30.99 35.30 -10.67
N ALA A 827 30.83 35.75 -9.43
CA ALA A 827 31.35 35.05 -8.26
C ALA A 827 30.77 33.63 -8.14
N ALA A 828 29.46 33.48 -8.34
CA ALA A 828 28.78 32.19 -8.24
C ALA A 828 29.25 31.21 -9.32
N ARG A 829 29.44 31.68 -10.55
CA ARG A 829 30.00 30.87 -11.63
C ARG A 829 31.41 30.40 -11.31
N SER A 830 32.27 31.29 -10.82
CA SER A 830 33.67 30.98 -10.47
C SER A 830 33.74 29.98 -9.31
N SER A 831 33.00 30.24 -8.24
CA SER A 831 32.93 29.38 -7.04
C SER A 831 32.35 28.00 -7.37
N PHE A 832 31.29 27.94 -8.17
CA PHE A 832 30.71 26.67 -8.56
C PHE A 832 31.63 25.89 -9.51
N ALA A 833 32.32 26.56 -10.45
CA ALA A 833 33.30 25.93 -11.34
C ALA A 833 34.53 25.41 -10.60
N SER A 834 34.96 26.06 -9.51
CA SER A 834 36.03 25.55 -8.64
C SER A 834 35.61 24.35 -7.79
N GLY A 835 34.31 24.00 -7.82
CA GLY A 835 33.76 22.81 -7.21
C GLY A 835 33.08 23.03 -5.86
N ALA A 836 32.79 24.28 -5.49
CA ALA A 836 32.06 24.63 -4.27
C ALA A 836 30.53 24.58 -4.48
N ALA A 837 29.95 23.40 -4.66
CA ALA A 837 28.50 23.21 -4.70
C ALA A 837 27.91 23.06 -3.28
N LEU A 838 28.15 24.08 -2.44
CA LEU A 838 27.91 24.03 -1.00
C LEU A 838 26.46 24.36 -0.60
N PRO A 839 26.03 23.99 0.63
CA PRO A 839 24.73 24.41 1.16
C PRO A 839 24.65 25.94 1.28
N GLY A 840 23.50 26.48 0.87
CA GLY A 840 23.17 27.89 1.01
C GLY A 840 21.95 28.10 1.93
N PRO A 841 21.47 29.33 2.10
CA PRO A 841 20.40 29.67 3.04
C PRO A 841 19.05 29.01 2.74
N ASP A 842 18.79 28.58 1.50
CA ASP A 842 17.57 27.83 1.17
C ASP A 842 17.73 26.31 1.34
N THR A 843 18.95 25.80 1.55
CA THR A 843 19.21 24.36 1.74
C THR A 843 18.57 23.86 3.04
N GLY A 844 17.73 22.83 2.94
CA GLY A 844 17.00 22.24 4.06
C GLY A 844 15.87 23.12 4.62
N SER A 845 15.48 24.19 3.93
CA SER A 845 14.30 25.00 4.28
C SER A 845 12.99 24.26 3.99
N ASP A 846 11.86 24.77 4.49
CA ASP A 846 10.53 24.22 4.23
C ASP A 846 10.14 24.22 2.73
N TYR A 847 10.87 24.99 1.92
CA TYR A 847 10.68 25.11 0.47
C TYR A 847 11.79 24.42 -0.35
N ASP A 848 12.67 23.64 0.30
CA ASP A 848 13.65 22.83 -0.41
C ASP A 848 13.02 21.51 -0.86
N ASP A 849 12.66 21.45 -2.14
CA ASP A 849 12.07 20.28 -2.80
C ASP A 849 12.92 19.00 -2.65
N LEU A 850 14.22 19.15 -2.35
CA LEU A 850 15.18 18.07 -2.23
C LEU A 850 15.68 17.88 -0.79
N ALA A 851 14.99 18.45 0.21
CA ALA A 851 15.35 18.33 1.62
C ALA A 851 15.46 16.87 2.10
N PHE A 852 14.76 15.93 1.45
CA PHE A 852 14.85 14.50 1.77
C PHE A 852 16.24 13.89 1.51
N ALA A 853 17.06 14.52 0.65
CA ALA A 853 18.44 14.10 0.42
C ALA A 853 19.40 14.53 1.54
N LEU A 854 18.96 15.38 2.47
CA LEU A 854 19.74 15.85 3.61
C LEU A 854 19.50 14.97 4.86
N PRO A 855 20.40 15.02 5.87
CA PRO A 855 20.15 14.36 7.16
C PRO A 855 18.84 14.79 7.80
N ALA A 856 18.25 13.92 8.61
CA ALA A 856 17.04 14.24 9.37
C ALA A 856 17.23 15.52 10.21
N ASN A 857 16.22 16.40 10.17
CA ASN A 857 16.26 17.72 10.81
C ASN A 857 17.47 18.59 10.36
N ALA A 858 17.75 18.57 9.05
CA ALA A 858 18.89 19.24 8.45
C ALA A 858 18.98 20.73 8.81
N SER A 859 17.87 21.47 8.68
CA SER A 859 17.80 22.91 8.96
C SER A 859 18.34 23.26 10.34
N ALA A 860 17.85 22.59 11.39
CA ALA A 860 18.22 22.89 12.77
C ALA A 860 19.61 22.35 13.17
N THR A 861 20.17 21.40 12.42
CA THR A 861 21.39 20.69 12.82
C THR A 861 22.51 20.81 11.79
N TYR A 862 22.40 20.10 10.66
CA TYR A 862 23.39 20.05 9.60
C TYR A 862 23.65 21.43 8.97
N CYS A 863 22.60 22.12 8.50
CA CYS A 863 22.74 23.41 7.84
C CYS A 863 23.34 24.43 8.81
N LYS A 864 22.77 24.56 10.02
CA LYS A 864 23.31 25.45 11.06
C LYS A 864 24.80 25.19 11.38
N ARG A 865 25.23 23.93 11.35
CA ARG A 865 26.61 23.54 11.64
C ARG A 865 27.57 23.86 10.50
N LYS A 866 27.16 23.61 9.25
CA LYS A 866 28.00 23.78 8.05
C LYS A 866 27.99 25.20 7.50
N GLN A 867 26.94 25.98 7.77
CA GLN A 867 26.74 27.31 7.20
C GLN A 867 27.95 28.24 7.37
N PRO A 868 28.62 28.35 8.54
CA PRO A 868 29.74 29.28 8.69
C PRO A 868 30.90 28.96 7.72
N ALA A 869 31.30 27.69 7.65
CA ALA A 869 32.38 27.24 6.76
C ALA A 869 31.96 27.31 5.28
N ALA A 870 30.69 27.06 4.98
CA ALA A 870 30.14 27.21 3.63
C ALA A 870 30.15 28.67 3.17
N THR A 871 29.71 29.61 4.02
CA THR A 871 29.76 31.05 3.76
C THR A 871 31.19 31.52 3.52
N GLU A 872 32.14 31.10 4.37
CA GLU A 872 33.55 31.45 4.21
C GLU A 872 34.10 31.00 2.85
N GLN A 873 33.81 29.75 2.45
CA GLN A 873 34.30 29.19 1.20
C GLN A 873 33.57 29.74 -0.04
N LEU A 874 32.28 30.09 0.08
CA LEU A 874 31.51 30.73 -0.99
C LEU A 874 31.91 32.20 -1.21
N GLY A 875 32.47 32.86 -0.20
CA GLY A 875 33.07 34.19 -0.30
C GLY A 875 32.07 35.24 -0.83
N GLU A 876 32.41 35.89 -1.94
CA GLU A 876 31.59 36.94 -2.58
C GLU A 876 30.18 36.47 -2.97
N VAL A 877 29.97 35.17 -3.17
CA VAL A 877 28.63 34.61 -3.46
C VAL A 877 27.70 34.79 -2.28
N ALA A 878 28.20 34.60 -1.05
CA ALA A 878 27.39 34.66 0.16
C ALA A 878 26.95 36.09 0.51
N GLN A 879 27.64 37.12 -0.02
CA GLN A 879 27.30 38.53 0.22
C GLN A 879 25.89 38.87 -0.28
N VAL A 880 25.40 38.20 -1.33
CA VAL A 880 24.04 38.41 -1.85
C VAL A 880 22.96 38.09 -0.82
N TRP A 881 23.27 37.27 0.20
CA TRP A 881 22.29 36.86 1.21
C TRP A 881 21.96 37.95 2.22
N GLU A 882 22.80 38.97 2.33
CA GLU A 882 22.64 40.12 3.23
C GLU A 882 21.99 41.33 2.54
N VAL A 883 21.74 41.26 1.23
CA VAL A 883 21.11 42.34 0.46
C VAL A 883 19.59 42.27 0.61
N GLU A 884 18.93 43.35 1.02
CA GLU A 884 17.46 43.42 1.19
C GLU A 884 16.66 43.43 -0.12
#